data_AF-A0A7X6M168-F1
#
_entry.id   AF-A0A7X6M168-F1
#
_cell.length_a   1.000
_cell.length_b   1.000
_cell.length_c   1.000
_cell.angle_alpha   90.00
_cell.angle_beta   90.00
_cell.angle_gamma   90.00
#
_symmetry.space_group_name_H-M   'P 1'
#
loop_
_entity.id
_entity.type
_entity.pdbx_description
1 polymer ?
#
loop_
_entity_poly.entity_id
_entity_poly.type
_entity_poly.pdbx_seq_one_letter_code
_entity_poly.pdbx_strand_id
1 'polypeptide(L)'
;MVGGGCRERVMGSAATLLGKIREVVMARPRLHYPAAGRRAVCARSFVAAVTAALTITCGSGVALADPPPTSSPPPTSSTAPPSGSTASTSPPPSTPAPPRPPAAGAWKPTENPNRTVVPGKMRSDREKVPDGFTKEQADKAETMEAAANGPQPLVTPGCQVYWPAPYEVCGAIRDKYNELGGPNSFLLWPTSNELTNPDGVGKRSTFQNGPIYWSPAGGAHPVVNHFFAAWQRNGWEAGVLGYPTSDELVNPDNIGRRQYFQGGTIYWKLNDAYYVAGAIRDKWGETGWETGYLGYPSSDETVTPDGAGRFNRFEHGMIYWSPSTGAHPVSGGILTKWAMTNYETGPYGYPVSDQRPRGQAFDQDFQYGTIGWPTTAVQDDDIDWQEDYIDDGNCPGCGDDDRVAVTGPGWTNAPQPDLAPQSQPATDEMFGELPACKDLPTGTGDNPRYSWCRPEPAPGLAPQAGWTSVLDKPYCKDLPHRQWAGDRKYQCMWRDGQLALLDRETGAPLGTLAVVQENQLTTAWNSTTWNVRTALHITGVSGGLDAAQYAMSVYCTSDGSCSHNFNNNEPPHPVTETLYKRDYTMSSPVGIGAISRTNGFAEFTISLPGSNTNPVTTKAGVSPVIRCDQIGNRNTSGCIVAGAEPILDMTTRNVPALAGHIGYAQASGLPGAPNGTPLTRTTNDAQIQNNRNISCNRVPRPRPAGQQCDEYPFASTNQGGGANGPARTYQGACATGMPSSWVVTLPVPVTFWNAEGISMCMMPGRDNMRGGGITGWFYVKNRVLDGDTFYVKGS
;
A
#
# COMPACT_ATOMS: atom_id res chain seq x y z
N MET A 1 4.77 56.34 -3.85
CA MET A 1 5.63 55.87 -4.96
C MET A 1 6.54 54.80 -4.38
N VAL A 2 6.55 53.53 -4.75
CA VAL A 2 6.24 52.83 -6.02
C VAL A 2 5.59 51.49 -5.66
N GLY A 3 4.51 51.14 -6.33
CA GLY A 3 3.88 49.82 -6.27
C GLY A 3 3.23 49.51 -7.62
N GLY A 4 3.64 48.43 -8.26
CA GLY A 4 3.13 47.99 -9.55
C GLY A 4 4.19 47.27 -10.38
N GLY A 5 4.18 45.94 -10.34
CA GLY A 5 5.08 45.16 -11.20
C GLY A 5 5.34 43.72 -10.76
N CYS A 6 4.30 42.92 -10.50
CA CYS A 6 4.51 41.46 -10.42
C CYS A 6 3.28 40.60 -10.80
N ARG A 7 2.23 41.19 -11.37
CA ARG A 7 0.98 40.47 -11.71
C ARG A 7 0.75 40.23 -13.21
N GLU A 8 1.56 40.79 -14.11
CA GLU A 8 1.34 40.68 -15.56
C GLU A 8 2.21 39.66 -16.30
N ARG A 9 3.30 39.14 -15.71
CA ARG A 9 4.17 38.16 -16.41
C ARG A 9 3.73 36.71 -16.34
N VAL A 10 2.77 36.36 -15.49
CA VAL A 10 2.30 34.96 -15.34
C VAL A 10 1.12 34.63 -16.26
N MET A 11 0.35 35.62 -16.73
CA MET A 11 -0.76 35.37 -17.66
C MET A 11 -0.35 35.29 -19.14
N GLY A 12 0.80 35.84 -19.53
CA GLY A 12 1.26 35.85 -20.93
C GLY A 12 1.74 34.51 -21.49
N SER A 13 2.27 33.61 -20.65
CA SER A 13 2.86 32.35 -21.12
C SER A 13 1.86 31.17 -21.19
N ALA A 14 0.72 31.25 -20.49
CA ALA A 14 -0.30 30.20 -20.52
C ALA A 14 -1.19 30.26 -21.78
N ALA A 15 -1.40 31.45 -22.35
CA ALA A 15 -2.21 31.64 -23.56
C ALA A 15 -1.52 31.11 -24.83
N THR A 16 -0.19 31.12 -24.89
CA THR A 16 0.58 30.68 -26.07
C THR A 16 0.68 29.15 -26.18
N LEU A 17 0.51 28.41 -25.07
CA LEU A 17 0.58 26.94 -25.06
C LEU A 17 -0.76 26.29 -25.44
N LEU A 18 -1.89 26.94 -25.13
CA LEU A 18 -3.23 26.49 -25.50
C LEU A 18 -3.56 26.71 -26.99
N GLY A 19 -2.91 27.68 -27.65
CA GLY A 19 -3.08 27.95 -29.08
C GLY A 19 -2.51 26.87 -30.01
N LYS A 20 -1.40 26.21 -29.64
CA LYS A 20 -0.71 25.22 -30.50
C LYS A 20 -1.29 23.81 -30.46
N ILE A 21 -2.14 23.49 -29.49
CA ILE A 21 -2.78 22.16 -29.37
C ILE A 21 -4.00 22.03 -30.31
N ARG A 22 -4.55 23.16 -30.80
CA ARG A 22 -5.71 23.17 -31.70
C ARG A 22 -5.42 22.85 -33.18
N GLU A 23 -4.17 22.90 -33.63
CA GLU A 23 -3.82 22.69 -35.06
C GLU A 23 -3.52 21.22 -35.44
N VAL A 24 -3.31 20.31 -34.48
CA VAL A 24 -2.87 18.92 -34.80
C VAL A 24 -4.03 17.94 -34.99
N VAL A 25 -5.28 18.31 -34.71
CA VAL A 25 -6.43 17.38 -34.70
C VAL A 25 -7.25 17.37 -36.02
N MET A 26 -6.90 18.20 -37.00
CA MET A 26 -7.69 18.33 -38.26
C MET A 26 -6.87 18.01 -39.52
N ALA A 27 -6.43 16.76 -39.69
CA ALA A 27 -6.07 16.23 -41.02
C ALA A 27 -5.94 14.69 -41.04
N ARG A 28 -6.87 13.97 -41.68
CA ARG A 28 -6.64 13.00 -42.78
C ARG A 28 -7.87 12.12 -43.11
N PRO A 29 -7.98 11.59 -44.35
CA PRO A 29 -9.24 11.18 -44.96
C PRO A 29 -9.55 9.66 -44.91
N ARG A 30 -10.79 9.34 -45.28
CA ARG A 30 -11.49 8.04 -45.27
C ARG A 30 -10.91 7.00 -46.26
N LEU A 31 -10.87 5.73 -45.86
CA LEU A 31 -10.90 4.54 -46.75
C LEU A 31 -11.68 3.38 -46.07
N HIS A 32 -12.39 2.59 -46.88
CA HIS A 32 -13.47 1.62 -46.56
C HIS A 32 -12.98 0.14 -46.39
N TYR A 33 -13.50 -0.55 -45.35
CA TYR A 33 -13.95 -1.98 -45.14
C TYR A 33 -13.21 -3.22 -45.75
N PRO A 34 -13.41 -4.50 -45.27
CA PRO A 34 -14.23 -5.04 -44.14
C PRO A 34 -13.65 -6.19 -43.22
N ALA A 35 -14.29 -6.33 -42.05
CA ALA A 35 -14.73 -7.52 -41.27
C ALA A 35 -13.82 -8.73 -40.91
N ALA A 36 -13.56 -8.92 -39.60
CA ALA A 36 -13.96 -10.10 -38.78
C ALA A 36 -13.63 -9.86 -37.29
N GLY A 37 -14.55 -10.22 -36.38
CA GLY A 37 -14.66 -9.63 -35.04
C GLY A 37 -13.76 -10.15 -33.91
N ARG A 38 -13.64 -9.32 -32.87
CA ARG A 38 -13.51 -9.65 -31.43
C ARG A 38 -13.70 -8.35 -30.62
N ARG A 39 -14.39 -8.45 -29.49
CA ARG A 39 -14.85 -7.34 -28.63
C ARG A 39 -13.66 -6.56 -28.03
N ALA A 40 -13.74 -5.24 -28.11
CA ALA A 40 -12.73 -4.29 -27.67
C ALA A 40 -12.85 -3.95 -26.17
N VAL A 41 -11.71 -3.99 -25.49
CA VAL A 41 -11.38 -3.22 -24.29
C VAL A 41 -10.46 -2.10 -24.76
N CYS A 42 -10.79 -0.84 -24.50
CA CYS A 42 -9.89 0.32 -24.65
C CYS A 42 -10.32 1.36 -23.60
N ALA A 43 -9.50 1.74 -22.62
CA ALA A 43 -8.21 2.44 -22.64
C ALA A 43 -8.40 3.91 -22.24
N ARG A 44 -7.89 4.27 -21.05
CA ARG A 44 -7.54 5.66 -20.68
C ARG A 44 -6.30 5.62 -19.79
N SER A 45 -5.15 5.81 -20.43
CA SER A 45 -3.92 6.29 -19.80
C SER A 45 -3.50 7.54 -20.57
N PHE A 46 -3.51 8.70 -19.94
CA PHE A 46 -2.60 9.81 -20.21
C PHE A 46 -2.73 10.83 -19.07
N VAL A 47 -1.60 11.44 -18.69
CA VAL A 47 -1.38 12.45 -17.63
C VAL A 47 -0.97 11.91 -16.25
N ALA A 48 0.33 11.61 -16.11
CA ALA A 48 1.07 11.74 -14.85
C ALA A 48 2.56 11.96 -15.16
N ALA A 49 2.91 13.18 -15.53
CA ALA A 49 4.28 13.67 -15.52
C ALA A 49 4.23 15.18 -15.30
N VAL A 50 5.16 15.68 -14.47
CA VAL A 50 5.36 17.07 -14.01
C VAL A 50 4.81 17.36 -12.61
N THR A 51 5.51 16.89 -11.57
CA THR A 51 5.70 17.65 -10.32
C THR A 51 6.97 17.17 -9.61
N ALA A 52 8.11 17.79 -9.89
CA ALA A 52 9.30 17.73 -9.03
C ALA A 52 10.26 18.88 -9.41
N ALA A 53 10.09 20.05 -8.80
CA ALA A 53 11.15 21.04 -8.55
C ALA A 53 10.56 22.26 -7.84
N LEU A 54 10.77 22.37 -6.52
CA LEU A 54 11.30 23.54 -5.81
C LEU A 54 11.17 23.31 -4.30
N THR A 55 12.25 22.91 -3.66
CA THR A 55 12.52 23.16 -2.24
C THR A 55 13.32 24.46 -2.14
N ILE A 56 12.83 25.44 -1.38
CA ILE A 56 13.63 26.57 -0.88
C ILE A 56 13.42 26.63 0.63
N THR A 57 14.52 26.47 1.36
CA THR A 57 14.68 26.68 2.78
C THR A 57 14.67 28.17 3.12
N CYS A 58 14.00 28.55 4.22
CA CYS A 58 14.38 29.67 5.08
C CYS A 58 13.76 29.44 6.47
N GLY A 59 14.60 29.23 7.47
CA GLY A 59 14.21 29.23 8.87
C GLY A 59 14.37 30.63 9.49
N SER A 60 13.55 30.94 10.50
CA SER A 60 13.90 31.64 11.74
C SER A 60 12.66 31.75 12.62
N GLY A 61 12.82 31.42 13.91
CA GLY A 61 11.73 31.16 14.83
C GLY A 61 11.11 32.36 15.52
N VAL A 62 9.99 32.09 16.19
CA VAL A 62 9.42 32.89 17.26
C VAL A 62 8.78 31.92 18.26
N ALA A 63 9.25 31.97 19.51
CA ALA A 63 8.67 31.27 20.65
C ALA A 63 7.29 31.85 20.99
N LEU A 64 6.32 30.98 21.31
CA LEU A 64 5.06 31.39 21.93
C LEU A 64 4.85 30.58 23.21
N ALA A 65 4.64 31.33 24.29
CA ALA A 65 4.52 30.90 25.67
C ALA A 65 3.14 30.30 25.99
N ASP A 66 3.12 29.50 27.06
CA ASP A 66 1.99 28.74 27.60
C ASP A 66 0.74 29.58 27.97
N PRO A 67 -0.47 28.97 27.92
CA PRO A 67 -1.70 29.60 28.38
C PRO A 67 -1.90 29.48 29.91
N PRO A 68 -2.62 30.41 30.57
CA PRO A 68 -2.89 30.34 32.00
C PRO A 68 -4.09 29.41 32.32
N PRO A 69 -4.19 28.87 33.55
CA PRO A 69 -5.15 27.85 33.91
C PRO A 69 -6.48 28.46 34.41
N THR A 70 -7.60 27.81 34.08
CA THR A 70 -8.89 28.07 34.74
C THR A 70 -9.49 26.77 35.26
N SER A 71 -9.61 26.71 36.59
CA SER A 71 -10.21 25.67 37.41
C SER A 71 -11.74 25.79 37.48
N SER A 72 -12.47 24.66 37.45
CA SER A 72 -13.73 24.45 38.19
C SER A 72 -14.09 22.95 38.26
N PRO A 73 -14.75 22.48 39.35
CA PRO A 73 -14.77 21.09 39.81
C PRO A 73 -15.96 20.25 39.28
N PRO A 74 -15.96 18.91 39.47
CA PRO A 74 -16.97 18.02 38.90
C PRO A 74 -18.17 17.82 39.85
N PRO A 75 -19.36 17.45 39.35
CA PRO A 75 -20.38 16.84 40.19
C PRO A 75 -20.34 15.30 40.11
N THR A 76 -20.76 14.74 41.24
CA THR A 76 -20.73 13.38 41.73
C THR A 76 -21.69 12.40 41.05
N SER A 77 -21.29 11.12 41.07
CA SER A 77 -22.04 9.93 40.71
C SER A 77 -23.14 9.54 41.72
N SER A 78 -24.27 9.01 41.23
CA SER A 78 -25.10 8.04 41.97
C SER A 78 -25.78 7.01 41.04
N THR A 79 -25.49 5.74 41.34
CA THR A 79 -26.13 4.45 40.98
C THR A 79 -27.64 4.43 41.33
N ALA A 80 -28.60 3.63 40.79
CA ALA A 80 -28.70 2.34 40.08
C ALA A 80 -30.14 2.17 39.43
N PRO A 81 -30.46 1.10 38.64
CA PRO A 81 -31.62 0.97 37.73
C PRO A 81 -32.71 -0.01 38.27
N PRO A 82 -33.65 -0.66 37.50
CA PRO A 82 -34.17 -0.50 36.12
C PRO A 82 -35.73 -0.57 35.97
N SER A 83 -36.29 -0.21 34.81
CA SER A 83 -37.49 -0.86 34.22
C SER A 83 -37.68 -0.48 32.75
N GLY A 84 -37.89 -1.47 31.88
CA GLY A 84 -37.90 -1.31 30.43
C GLY A 84 -39.20 -0.77 29.83
N SER A 85 -39.06 -0.13 28.66
CA SER A 85 -40.08 -0.10 27.61
C SER A 85 -39.42 0.28 26.28
N THR A 86 -39.71 -0.49 25.24
CA THR A 86 -39.40 -0.24 23.83
C THR A 86 -39.86 1.16 23.39
N ALA A 87 -38.94 1.98 22.87
CA ALA A 87 -39.27 3.28 22.30
C ALA A 87 -38.61 3.47 20.92
N SER A 88 -39.46 3.66 19.92
CA SER A 88 -39.14 4.17 18.59
C SER A 88 -38.55 5.58 18.70
N THR A 89 -37.33 5.78 18.19
CA THR A 89 -36.65 7.07 18.18
C THR A 89 -37.06 7.89 16.95
N SER A 90 -38.02 8.77 17.14
CA SER A 90 -38.18 9.97 16.30
C SER A 90 -37.10 11.00 16.68
N PRO A 91 -36.58 11.80 15.73
CA PRO A 91 -35.59 12.84 16.03
C PRO A 91 -36.20 13.94 16.93
N PRO A 92 -35.39 14.63 17.77
CA PRO A 92 -35.89 15.69 18.62
C PRO A 92 -36.36 16.89 17.78
N PRO A 93 -37.38 17.65 18.22
CA PRO A 93 -37.86 18.81 17.49
C PRO A 93 -36.78 19.90 17.49
N SER A 94 -36.32 20.28 16.30
CA SER A 94 -35.43 21.43 16.11
C SER A 94 -36.18 22.72 16.48
N THR A 95 -35.59 23.51 17.36
CA THR A 95 -36.00 24.90 17.58
C THR A 95 -35.69 25.68 16.30
N PRO A 96 -36.63 26.40 15.69
CA PRO A 96 -36.35 27.17 14.49
C PRO A 96 -35.38 28.31 14.83
N ALA A 97 -34.29 28.41 14.06
CA ALA A 97 -33.42 29.59 14.11
C ALA A 97 -34.25 30.85 13.79
N PRO A 98 -33.99 32.00 14.44
CA PRO A 98 -34.73 33.21 14.16
C PRO A 98 -34.53 33.65 12.70
N PRO A 99 -35.59 34.18 12.04
CA PRO A 99 -35.50 34.58 10.64
C PRO A 99 -34.48 35.72 10.47
N ARG A 100 -33.53 35.52 9.56
CA ARG A 100 -32.58 36.55 9.14
C ARG A 100 -33.34 37.66 8.41
N PRO A 101 -33.08 38.96 8.66
CA PRO A 101 -33.73 40.03 7.90
C PRO A 101 -33.34 39.94 6.41
N PRO A 102 -34.26 40.27 5.48
CA PRO A 102 -34.02 40.17 4.04
C PRO A 102 -32.85 41.07 3.62
N ALA A 103 -31.92 40.52 2.84
CA ALA A 103 -30.77 41.24 2.33
C ALA A 103 -31.20 42.39 1.41
N ALA A 104 -30.58 43.57 1.57
CA ALA A 104 -30.70 44.66 0.63
C ALA A 104 -30.23 44.20 -0.77
N GLY A 105 -31.13 44.22 -1.76
CA GLY A 105 -30.86 43.75 -3.13
C GLY A 105 -31.71 42.58 -3.62
N ALA A 106 -32.87 42.29 -3.03
CA ALA A 106 -33.78 41.25 -3.54
C ALA A 106 -34.19 41.48 -5.01
N TRP A 107 -34.20 40.42 -5.81
CA TRP A 107 -34.71 40.45 -7.19
C TRP A 107 -36.17 40.93 -7.19
N LYS A 108 -36.54 41.73 -8.19
CA LYS A 108 -37.89 42.27 -8.34
C LYS A 108 -38.50 41.86 -9.69
N PRO A 109 -39.81 41.53 -9.72
CA PRO A 109 -40.56 41.35 -10.96
C PRO A 109 -40.45 42.57 -11.86
N THR A 110 -40.68 42.38 -13.16
CA THR A 110 -40.72 43.50 -14.11
C THR A 110 -41.82 44.49 -13.74
N GLU A 111 -41.46 45.77 -13.67
CA GLU A 111 -42.43 46.84 -13.44
C GLU A 111 -43.25 47.09 -14.71
N ASN A 112 -44.58 46.96 -14.59
CA ASN A 112 -45.56 47.12 -15.69
C ASN A 112 -45.22 46.25 -16.93
N PRO A 113 -45.24 44.91 -16.81
CA PRO A 113 -44.84 44.02 -17.90
C PRO A 113 -45.84 44.04 -19.06
N ASN A 114 -45.36 43.93 -20.30
CA ASN A 114 -46.21 43.93 -21.49
C ASN A 114 -46.78 42.53 -21.79
N ARG A 115 -48.10 42.44 -22.04
CA ARG A 115 -48.79 41.17 -22.36
C ARG A 115 -48.46 40.58 -23.74
N THR A 116 -47.94 41.40 -24.65
CA THR A 116 -47.47 41.00 -25.98
C THR A 116 -46.11 41.64 -26.22
N VAL A 117 -45.31 41.06 -27.11
CA VAL A 117 -44.00 41.64 -27.46
C VAL A 117 -44.22 42.93 -28.25
N VAL A 118 -43.86 44.07 -27.67
CA VAL A 118 -43.96 45.40 -28.29
C VAL A 118 -42.54 45.96 -28.50
N PRO A 119 -42.06 46.11 -29.74
CA PRO A 119 -40.71 46.60 -30.02
C PRO A 119 -40.41 47.94 -29.33
N GLY A 120 -39.27 48.02 -28.64
CA GLY A 120 -38.81 49.23 -27.95
C GLY A 120 -39.48 49.48 -26.60
N LYS A 121 -40.40 48.62 -26.17
CA LYS A 121 -41.12 48.74 -24.89
C LYS A 121 -40.89 47.57 -23.93
N MET A 122 -40.18 46.53 -24.36
CA MET A 122 -39.86 45.40 -23.49
C MET A 122 -38.77 45.81 -22.49
N ARG A 123 -38.70 45.13 -21.34
CA ARG A 123 -37.61 45.27 -20.36
C ARG A 123 -36.26 44.99 -20.99
N SER A 124 -36.17 44.04 -21.91
CA SER A 124 -34.93 43.76 -22.66
C SER A 124 -34.51 44.89 -23.62
N ASP A 125 -35.41 45.83 -23.95
CA ASP A 125 -35.09 47.05 -24.70
C ASP A 125 -34.60 48.18 -23.78
N ARG A 126 -34.94 48.11 -22.49
CA ARG A 126 -34.64 49.12 -21.46
C ARG A 126 -33.42 48.75 -20.61
N GLU A 127 -33.18 47.46 -20.43
CA GLU A 127 -32.14 46.89 -19.58
C GLU A 127 -31.29 45.90 -20.38
N LYS A 128 -30.00 45.81 -20.06
CA LYS A 128 -29.12 44.81 -20.66
C LYS A 128 -29.60 43.41 -20.28
N VAL A 129 -29.84 42.57 -21.29
CA VAL A 129 -30.15 41.13 -21.07
C VAL A 129 -28.93 40.43 -20.44
N PRO A 130 -29.09 39.74 -19.31
CA PRO A 130 -28.03 38.95 -18.70
C PRO A 130 -27.40 37.94 -19.67
N ASP A 131 -26.08 37.75 -19.54
CA ASP A 131 -25.33 36.81 -20.39
C ASP A 131 -25.91 35.39 -20.22
N GLY A 132 -26.09 34.67 -21.34
CA GLY A 132 -26.73 33.35 -21.38
C GLY A 132 -28.22 33.35 -21.76
N PHE A 133 -28.85 34.52 -21.90
CA PHE A 133 -30.21 34.65 -22.41
C PHE A 133 -30.27 35.46 -23.71
N THR A 134 -31.15 35.07 -24.62
CA THR A 134 -31.46 35.87 -25.81
C THR A 134 -32.50 36.93 -25.49
N LYS A 135 -32.55 37.97 -26.33
CA LYS A 135 -33.58 39.00 -26.24
C LYS A 135 -34.99 38.40 -26.35
N GLU A 136 -35.17 37.40 -27.22
CA GLU A 136 -36.45 36.70 -27.41
C GLU A 136 -36.87 35.94 -26.14
N GLN A 137 -35.92 35.31 -25.43
CA GLN A 137 -36.22 34.64 -24.16
C GLN A 137 -36.62 35.64 -23.08
N ALA A 138 -35.92 36.77 -23.00
CA ALA A 138 -36.23 37.86 -22.07
C ALA A 138 -37.61 38.49 -22.37
N ASP A 139 -37.93 38.70 -23.64
CA ASP A 139 -39.23 39.23 -24.07
C ASP A 139 -40.35 38.24 -23.75
N LYS A 140 -40.11 36.94 -23.98
CA LYS A 140 -41.03 35.88 -23.61
C LYS A 140 -41.26 35.86 -22.09
N ALA A 141 -40.20 35.93 -21.28
CA ALA A 141 -40.32 35.95 -19.82
C ALA A 141 -41.17 37.13 -19.32
N GLU A 142 -41.00 38.33 -19.88
CA GLU A 142 -41.85 39.48 -19.55
C GLU A 142 -43.31 39.26 -19.93
N THR A 143 -43.58 38.72 -21.12
CA THR A 143 -44.98 38.42 -21.50
C THR A 143 -45.63 37.39 -20.58
N MET A 144 -44.85 36.42 -20.08
CA MET A 144 -45.33 35.45 -19.09
C MET A 144 -45.56 36.11 -17.72
N GLU A 145 -44.68 37.02 -17.27
CA GLU A 145 -44.90 37.81 -16.05
C GLU A 145 -46.16 38.69 -16.14
N ALA A 146 -46.42 39.31 -17.29
CA ALA A 146 -47.65 40.08 -17.55
C ALA A 146 -48.91 39.22 -17.57
N ALA A 147 -48.76 37.98 -18.04
CA ALA A 147 -49.84 37.02 -18.04
C ALA A 147 -50.15 36.51 -16.63
N ALA A 148 -49.17 36.44 -15.71
CA ALA A 148 -49.40 36.05 -14.32
C ALA A 148 -50.20 37.11 -13.50
N ASN A 149 -50.03 38.40 -13.80
CA ASN A 149 -50.55 39.51 -13.00
C ASN A 149 -51.80 40.22 -13.59
N GLY A 150 -52.43 39.67 -14.62
CA GLY A 150 -53.58 40.30 -15.27
C GLY A 150 -54.94 39.66 -14.92
N PRO A 151 -56.06 40.25 -15.39
CA PRO A 151 -57.43 39.86 -15.00
C PRO A 151 -57.86 38.44 -15.45
N GLN A 152 -57.06 37.79 -16.29
CA GLN A 152 -57.16 36.39 -16.70
C GLN A 152 -55.73 35.83 -16.71
N PRO A 153 -55.28 35.11 -15.66
CA PRO A 153 -53.92 34.61 -15.59
C PRO A 153 -53.67 33.50 -16.62
N LEU A 154 -52.64 33.60 -17.46
CA LEU A 154 -52.22 32.50 -18.36
C LEU A 154 -51.07 31.65 -17.78
N VAL A 155 -50.51 32.07 -16.64
CA VAL A 155 -49.54 31.30 -15.87
C VAL A 155 -50.28 30.39 -14.90
N THR A 156 -49.76 29.18 -14.69
CA THR A 156 -50.37 28.19 -13.79
C THR A 156 -50.54 28.78 -12.38
N PRO A 157 -51.73 28.65 -11.75
CA PRO A 157 -51.95 29.17 -10.40
C PRO A 157 -50.92 28.64 -9.40
N GLY A 158 -50.29 29.54 -8.63
CA GLY A 158 -49.22 29.17 -7.69
C GLY A 158 -47.82 29.12 -8.31
N CYS A 159 -47.64 29.56 -9.56
CA CYS A 159 -46.34 29.67 -10.22
C CYS A 159 -45.91 31.13 -10.42
N GLN A 160 -44.60 31.31 -10.61
CA GLN A 160 -43.97 32.60 -10.87
C GLN A 160 -42.89 32.44 -11.94
N VAL A 161 -42.70 33.49 -12.73
CA VAL A 161 -41.68 33.59 -13.77
C VAL A 161 -40.64 34.61 -13.32
N TYR A 162 -39.38 34.38 -13.69
CA TYR A 162 -38.24 35.18 -13.25
C TYR A 162 -37.47 35.71 -14.45
N TRP A 163 -37.80 36.93 -14.91
CA TRP A 163 -37.10 37.58 -16.02
C TRP A 163 -35.58 37.60 -15.81
N PRO A 164 -34.76 37.19 -16.81
CA PRO A 164 -35.11 36.94 -18.22
C PRO A 164 -35.47 35.48 -18.57
N ALA A 165 -35.63 34.58 -17.59
CA ALA A 165 -35.83 33.17 -17.82
C ALA A 165 -37.31 32.82 -18.08
N PRO A 166 -37.67 32.25 -19.25
CA PRO A 166 -39.06 31.98 -19.63
C PRO A 166 -39.54 30.62 -19.09
N TYR A 167 -39.39 30.41 -17.78
CA TYR A 167 -39.80 29.18 -17.09
C TYR A 167 -40.66 29.47 -15.86
N GLU A 168 -41.66 28.63 -15.63
CA GLU A 168 -42.55 28.69 -14.47
C GLU A 168 -41.96 27.87 -13.31
N VAL A 169 -41.68 28.53 -12.18
CA VAL A 169 -41.35 27.84 -10.92
C VAL A 169 -42.59 27.89 -10.02
N CYS A 170 -42.98 26.74 -9.50
CA CYS A 170 -44.28 26.55 -8.87
C CYS A 170 -44.19 26.13 -7.39
N GLY A 171 -45.28 26.39 -6.66
CA GLY A 171 -45.54 25.81 -5.33
C GLY A 171 -44.41 25.98 -4.32
N ALA A 172 -44.14 24.93 -3.55
CA ALA A 172 -43.12 24.96 -2.51
C ALA A 172 -41.69 25.17 -3.07
N ILE A 173 -41.42 24.75 -4.31
CA ILE A 173 -40.13 24.99 -4.97
C ILE A 173 -39.94 26.50 -5.22
N ARG A 174 -40.98 27.18 -5.70
CA ARG A 174 -41.00 28.64 -5.87
C ARG A 174 -40.78 29.34 -4.53
N ASP A 175 -41.51 28.92 -3.50
CA ASP A 175 -41.42 29.55 -2.18
C ASP A 175 -40.01 29.43 -1.61
N LYS A 176 -39.39 28.25 -1.75
CA LYS A 176 -38.00 28.05 -1.34
C LYS A 176 -37.02 28.89 -2.17
N TYR A 177 -37.20 28.93 -3.48
CA TYR A 177 -36.34 29.74 -4.35
C TYR A 177 -36.41 31.22 -4.01
N ASN A 178 -37.61 31.75 -3.71
CA ASN A 178 -37.81 33.11 -3.23
C ASN A 178 -37.15 33.35 -1.86
N GLU A 179 -37.27 32.41 -0.92
CA GLU A 179 -36.61 32.46 0.39
C GLU A 179 -35.09 32.61 0.26
N LEU A 180 -34.48 31.90 -0.70
CA LEU A 180 -33.04 31.97 -0.97
C LEU A 180 -32.60 33.28 -1.68
N GLY A 181 -33.55 34.12 -2.11
CA GLY A 181 -33.28 35.36 -2.83
C GLY A 181 -33.51 35.30 -4.34
N GLY A 182 -34.16 34.23 -4.84
CA GLY A 182 -34.51 34.06 -6.24
C GLY A 182 -33.27 34.08 -7.16
N PRO A 183 -33.30 34.83 -8.26
CA PRO A 183 -32.16 34.95 -9.18
C PRO A 183 -30.88 35.52 -8.58
N ASN A 184 -30.96 36.20 -7.43
CA ASN A 184 -29.79 36.71 -6.72
C ASN A 184 -29.21 35.68 -5.73
N SER A 185 -29.82 34.51 -5.62
CA SER A 185 -29.28 33.38 -4.86
C SER A 185 -28.14 32.68 -5.62
N PHE A 186 -27.45 31.76 -4.95
CA PHE A 186 -26.41 30.93 -5.55
C PHE A 186 -26.92 30.03 -6.70
N LEU A 187 -28.23 29.81 -6.80
CA LEU A 187 -28.85 28.98 -7.85
C LEU A 187 -28.94 29.70 -9.20
N LEU A 188 -28.86 31.04 -9.21
CA LEU A 188 -29.06 31.89 -10.37
C LEU A 188 -30.41 31.60 -11.05
N TRP A 189 -30.49 31.63 -12.38
CA TRP A 189 -31.75 31.60 -13.13
C TRP A 189 -32.37 30.21 -13.26
N PRO A 190 -33.71 30.09 -13.29
CA PRO A 190 -34.39 28.83 -13.63
C PRO A 190 -34.08 28.37 -15.06
N THR A 191 -34.01 27.05 -15.28
CA THR A 191 -33.72 26.42 -16.58
C THR A 191 -34.78 25.40 -17.01
N SER A 192 -35.78 25.13 -16.15
CA SER A 192 -36.93 24.29 -16.46
C SER A 192 -38.19 24.81 -15.79
N ASN A 193 -39.34 24.42 -16.33
CA ASN A 193 -40.59 24.40 -15.55
C ASN A 193 -40.49 23.31 -14.46
N GLU A 194 -41.50 23.22 -13.59
CA GLU A 194 -41.60 22.10 -12.64
C GLU A 194 -41.76 20.76 -13.37
N LEU A 195 -40.91 19.80 -13.01
CA LEU A 195 -40.88 18.43 -13.51
C LEU A 195 -41.34 17.47 -12.41
N THR A 196 -42.08 16.43 -12.79
CA THR A 196 -42.31 15.28 -11.92
C THR A 196 -41.06 14.40 -11.93
N ASN A 197 -40.61 13.97 -10.75
CA ASN A 197 -39.48 13.06 -10.66
C ASN A 197 -39.84 11.66 -11.19
N PRO A 198 -38.89 10.90 -11.74
CA PRO A 198 -39.09 9.55 -12.25
C PRO A 198 -39.84 8.57 -11.33
N ASP A 199 -39.74 8.75 -10.00
CA ASP A 199 -40.46 7.94 -9.01
C ASP A 199 -41.97 8.25 -8.92
N GLY A 200 -42.44 9.31 -9.57
CA GLY A 200 -43.82 9.77 -9.55
C GLY A 200 -44.26 10.46 -8.26
N VAL A 201 -43.37 10.64 -7.28
CA VAL A 201 -43.70 11.16 -5.94
C VAL A 201 -43.34 12.63 -5.83
N GLY A 202 -42.09 12.98 -6.11
CA GLY A 202 -41.59 14.33 -5.92
C GLY A 202 -41.65 15.19 -7.17
N LYS A 203 -41.31 16.46 -6.96
CA LYS A 203 -41.16 17.47 -7.99
C LYS A 203 -39.74 18.01 -7.98
N ARG A 204 -39.30 18.56 -9.10
CA ARG A 204 -38.07 19.37 -9.16
C ARG A 204 -38.19 20.48 -10.18
N SER A 205 -37.47 21.57 -9.95
CA SER A 205 -37.13 22.54 -10.99
C SER A 205 -35.62 22.65 -11.06
N THR A 206 -35.07 22.77 -12.26
CA THR A 206 -33.63 22.97 -12.44
C THR A 206 -33.31 24.45 -12.56
N PHE A 207 -32.17 24.84 -11.99
CA PHE A 207 -31.59 26.17 -12.11
C PHE A 207 -30.18 26.04 -12.65
N GLN A 208 -29.55 27.14 -13.06
CA GLN A 208 -28.22 27.11 -13.67
C GLN A 208 -27.18 26.42 -12.80
N ASN A 209 -27.22 26.63 -11.48
CA ASN A 209 -26.26 26.04 -10.53
C ASN A 209 -26.80 24.87 -9.71
N GLY A 210 -27.89 24.25 -10.18
CA GLY A 210 -28.42 23.01 -9.62
C GLY A 210 -29.92 23.07 -9.34
N PRO A 211 -30.51 21.94 -8.95
CA PRO A 211 -31.95 21.82 -8.76
C PRO A 211 -32.42 22.15 -7.35
N ILE A 212 -33.69 22.53 -7.24
CA ILE A 212 -34.47 22.40 -6.00
C ILE A 212 -35.41 21.20 -6.20
N TYR A 213 -35.35 20.27 -5.25
CA TYR A 213 -36.23 19.11 -5.18
C TYR A 213 -37.28 19.32 -4.11
N TRP A 214 -38.49 18.84 -4.36
CA TRP A 214 -39.58 18.81 -3.40
C TRP A 214 -40.15 17.40 -3.23
N SER A 215 -40.49 17.04 -2.00
CA SER A 215 -41.32 15.87 -1.70
C SER A 215 -42.33 16.18 -0.59
N PRO A 216 -43.42 15.41 -0.48
CA PRO A 216 -44.39 15.58 0.61
C PRO A 216 -43.79 15.44 2.01
N ALA A 217 -42.80 14.55 2.16
CA ALA A 217 -42.19 14.25 3.46
C ALA A 217 -40.98 15.13 3.78
N GLY A 218 -40.27 15.65 2.76
CA GLY A 218 -39.05 16.44 2.93
C GLY A 218 -39.23 17.94 2.75
N GLY A 219 -40.29 18.40 2.06
CA GLY A 219 -40.38 19.81 1.65
C GLY A 219 -39.45 20.13 0.48
N ALA A 220 -39.27 21.42 0.19
CA ALA A 220 -38.45 21.90 -0.95
C ALA A 220 -37.05 22.29 -0.49
N HIS A 221 -36.02 21.68 -1.08
CA HIS A 221 -34.61 21.91 -0.73
C HIS A 221 -33.69 21.94 -1.96
N PRO A 222 -32.72 22.87 -2.01
CA PRO A 222 -31.68 22.86 -3.03
C PRO A 222 -30.69 21.72 -2.75
N VAL A 223 -30.29 20.99 -3.80
CA VAL A 223 -29.20 20.01 -3.71
C VAL A 223 -28.21 20.35 -4.81
N VAL A 224 -27.05 20.89 -4.43
CA VAL A 224 -26.10 21.50 -5.38
C VAL A 224 -24.67 21.02 -5.18
N ASN A 225 -23.79 21.35 -6.13
CA ASN A 225 -22.34 21.12 -6.06
C ASN A 225 -22.00 19.66 -5.68
N HIS A 226 -21.14 19.47 -4.69
CA HIS A 226 -20.67 18.16 -4.24
C HIS A 226 -21.78 17.30 -3.61
N PHE A 227 -22.78 17.92 -2.99
CA PHE A 227 -23.95 17.20 -2.47
C PHE A 227 -24.75 16.57 -3.62
N PHE A 228 -24.97 17.32 -4.70
CA PHE A 228 -25.65 16.80 -5.88
C PHE A 228 -24.85 15.67 -6.54
N ALA A 229 -23.53 15.82 -6.65
CA ALA A 229 -22.67 14.78 -7.20
C ALA A 229 -22.70 13.49 -6.36
N ALA A 230 -22.60 13.60 -5.03
CA ALA A 230 -22.67 12.45 -4.12
C ALA A 230 -24.05 11.78 -4.16
N TRP A 231 -25.13 12.57 -4.15
CA TRP A 231 -26.49 12.05 -4.24
C TRP A 231 -26.76 11.35 -5.58
N GLN A 232 -26.26 11.93 -6.68
CA GLN A 232 -26.30 11.34 -8.03
C GLN A 232 -25.62 9.97 -8.07
N ARG A 233 -24.40 9.84 -7.52
CA ARG A 233 -23.69 8.55 -7.48
C ARG A 233 -24.46 7.47 -6.74
N ASN A 234 -25.35 7.86 -5.84
CA ASN A 234 -26.13 6.97 -4.99
C ASN A 234 -27.60 6.83 -5.44
N GLY A 235 -27.92 7.22 -6.68
CA GLY A 235 -29.21 6.94 -7.31
C GLY A 235 -30.27 8.03 -7.16
N TRP A 236 -29.89 9.24 -6.75
CA TRP A 236 -30.81 10.36 -6.49
C TRP A 236 -32.00 9.94 -5.60
N GLU A 237 -33.21 10.42 -5.89
CA GLU A 237 -34.43 10.16 -5.10
C GLU A 237 -34.86 8.69 -5.10
N ALA A 238 -34.47 7.92 -6.12
CA ALA A 238 -34.72 6.48 -6.18
C ALA A 238 -33.69 5.66 -5.39
N GLY A 239 -32.62 6.31 -4.95
CA GLY A 239 -31.52 5.72 -4.20
C GLY A 239 -31.80 5.56 -2.71
N VAL A 240 -30.80 5.03 -1.99
CA VAL A 240 -30.90 4.75 -0.53
C VAL A 240 -31.16 6.01 0.29
N LEU A 241 -30.74 7.18 -0.20
CA LEU A 241 -30.91 8.45 0.51
C LEU A 241 -32.32 9.03 0.38
N GLY A 242 -33.05 8.73 -0.70
CA GLY A 242 -34.33 9.37 -0.99
C GLY A 242 -34.20 10.88 -1.19
N TYR A 243 -35.20 11.63 -0.73
CA TYR A 243 -35.27 13.08 -0.88
C TYR A 243 -34.46 13.85 0.17
N PRO A 244 -33.98 15.08 -0.15
CA PRO A 244 -33.43 15.99 0.85
C PRO A 244 -34.51 16.42 1.85
N THR A 245 -34.11 16.61 3.11
CA THR A 245 -34.96 17.06 4.22
C THR A 245 -34.42 18.31 4.91
N SER A 246 -33.29 18.83 4.41
CA SER A 246 -32.72 20.10 4.84
C SER A 246 -32.01 20.79 3.69
N ASP A 247 -31.75 22.08 3.88
CA ASP A 247 -30.72 22.78 3.13
C ASP A 247 -29.32 22.31 3.59
N GLU A 248 -28.31 22.84 2.93
CA GLU A 248 -26.91 22.69 3.32
C GLU A 248 -26.63 23.41 4.65
N LEU A 249 -26.04 22.69 5.60
CA LEU A 249 -25.71 23.17 6.94
C LEU A 249 -24.20 23.17 7.13
N VAL A 250 -23.68 24.22 7.79
CA VAL A 250 -22.27 24.26 8.22
C VAL A 250 -22.10 23.36 9.44
N ASN A 251 -21.06 22.53 9.44
CA ASN A 251 -20.76 21.67 10.59
C ASN A 251 -20.23 22.49 11.77
N PRO A 252 -20.40 22.02 13.02
CA PRO A 252 -19.90 22.67 14.23
C PRO A 252 -18.43 23.09 14.20
N ASP A 253 -17.58 22.35 13.48
CA ASP A 253 -16.15 22.65 13.34
C ASP A 253 -15.85 23.84 12.41
N ASN A 254 -16.85 24.37 11.70
CA ASN A 254 -16.75 25.41 10.68
C ASN A 254 -15.86 25.06 9.48
N ILE A 255 -15.53 23.78 9.28
CA ILE A 255 -14.69 23.31 8.17
C ILE A 255 -15.59 22.68 7.10
N GLY A 256 -16.35 21.66 7.49
CA GLY A 256 -17.19 20.93 6.56
C GLY A 256 -18.64 21.37 6.59
N ARG A 257 -19.42 20.69 5.75
CA ARG A 257 -20.85 20.92 5.62
C ARG A 257 -21.60 19.60 5.56
N ARG A 258 -22.89 19.63 5.84
CA ARG A 258 -23.75 18.46 5.74
C ARG A 258 -25.12 18.81 5.19
N GLN A 259 -25.79 17.82 4.64
CA GLN A 259 -27.18 17.93 4.21
C GLN A 259 -27.94 16.65 4.58
N TYR A 260 -29.10 16.82 5.20
CA TYR A 260 -29.96 15.71 5.61
C TYR A 260 -30.81 15.22 4.44
N PHE A 261 -30.95 13.91 4.37
CA PHE A 261 -31.81 13.19 3.45
C PHE A 261 -32.67 12.21 4.24
N GLN A 262 -33.75 11.70 3.64
CA GLN A 262 -34.65 10.76 4.30
C GLN A 262 -33.94 9.51 4.82
N GLY A 263 -33.03 8.94 4.01
CA GLY A 263 -32.32 7.71 4.33
C GLY A 263 -30.92 7.90 4.91
N GLY A 264 -30.45 9.13 5.13
CA GLY A 264 -29.08 9.35 5.60
C GLY A 264 -28.65 10.81 5.59
N THR A 265 -27.35 11.03 5.60
CA THR A 265 -26.78 12.38 5.61
C THR A 265 -25.53 12.39 4.74
N ILE A 266 -25.46 13.35 3.81
CA ILE A 266 -24.25 13.60 3.05
C ILE A 266 -23.40 14.60 3.82
N TYR A 267 -22.11 14.30 3.96
CA TYR A 267 -21.11 15.17 4.57
C TYR A 267 -20.09 15.56 3.52
N TRP A 268 -19.62 16.80 3.58
CA TRP A 268 -18.65 17.37 2.67
C TRP A 268 -17.47 18.00 3.42
N LYS A 269 -16.26 17.77 2.91
CA LYS A 269 -15.01 18.44 3.29
C LYS A 269 -14.05 18.53 2.11
N LEU A 270 -13.43 19.70 1.90
CA LEU A 270 -12.31 19.93 0.97
C LEU A 270 -12.49 19.33 -0.45
N ASN A 271 -13.70 19.45 -1.01
CA ASN A 271 -14.13 18.97 -2.34
C ASN A 271 -14.62 17.53 -2.44
N ASP A 272 -14.65 16.78 -1.34
CA ASP A 272 -15.21 15.44 -1.32
C ASP A 272 -16.51 15.39 -0.51
N ALA A 273 -17.51 14.67 -1.02
CA ALA A 273 -18.79 14.46 -0.35
C ALA A 273 -19.18 12.98 -0.39
N TYR A 274 -19.59 12.48 0.78
CA TYR A 274 -19.97 11.08 0.98
C TYR A 274 -21.16 10.95 1.94
N TYR A 275 -21.98 9.93 1.72
CA TYR A 275 -23.09 9.66 2.62
C TYR A 275 -22.74 8.66 3.72
N VAL A 276 -23.34 8.90 4.89
CA VAL A 276 -23.33 7.98 6.03
C VAL A 276 -24.78 7.82 6.50
N ALA A 277 -25.21 6.57 6.71
CA ALA A 277 -26.59 6.24 7.04
C ALA A 277 -26.70 5.18 8.14
N GLY A 278 -27.93 5.00 8.65
CA GLY A 278 -28.31 3.92 9.56
C GLY A 278 -27.38 3.74 10.77
N ALA A 279 -27.15 2.47 11.13
CA ALA A 279 -26.35 2.09 12.29
C ALA A 279 -24.90 2.60 12.22
N ILE A 280 -24.32 2.74 11.03
CA ILE A 280 -22.97 3.28 10.87
C ILE A 280 -22.93 4.77 11.23
N ARG A 281 -23.92 5.55 10.78
CA ARG A 281 -24.05 6.97 11.11
C ARG A 281 -24.26 7.17 12.60
N ASP A 282 -25.16 6.39 13.18
CA ASP A 282 -25.47 6.49 14.61
C ASP A 282 -24.22 6.15 15.43
N LYS A 283 -23.47 5.12 15.02
CA LYS A 283 -22.19 4.76 15.65
C LYS A 283 -21.12 5.84 15.52
N TRP A 284 -20.98 6.43 14.33
CA TRP A 284 -20.06 7.54 14.13
C TRP A 284 -20.41 8.74 15.02
N GLY A 285 -21.70 8.97 15.25
CA GLY A 285 -22.16 9.97 16.20
C GLY A 285 -21.72 9.73 17.65
N GLU A 286 -21.73 8.47 18.09
CA GLU A 286 -21.19 8.08 19.41
C GLU A 286 -19.68 8.34 19.52
N THR A 287 -18.95 8.33 18.40
CA THR A 287 -17.51 8.61 18.36
C THR A 287 -17.17 10.11 18.31
N GLY A 288 -18.17 11.00 18.31
CA GLY A 288 -17.98 12.44 18.26
C GLY A 288 -18.09 13.07 16.85
N TRP A 289 -18.71 12.37 15.90
CA TRP A 289 -18.91 12.85 14.53
C TRP A 289 -17.59 13.29 13.86
N GLU A 290 -17.60 14.37 13.09
CA GLU A 290 -16.42 14.90 12.40
C GLU A 290 -15.32 15.41 13.35
N THR A 291 -15.68 15.76 14.58
CA THR A 291 -14.73 16.20 15.61
C THR A 291 -14.12 15.02 16.38
N GLY A 292 -14.64 13.82 16.17
CA GLY A 292 -14.16 12.58 16.76
C GLY A 292 -12.86 12.09 16.13
N TYR A 293 -12.27 11.07 16.75
CA TYR A 293 -10.97 10.52 16.32
C TYR A 293 -10.98 9.87 14.92
N LEU A 294 -12.17 9.57 14.37
CA LEU A 294 -12.31 9.01 13.01
C LEU A 294 -12.24 10.09 11.92
N GLY A 295 -12.59 11.35 12.23
CA GLY A 295 -12.67 12.44 11.28
C GLY A 295 -13.86 12.33 10.31
N TYR A 296 -13.73 12.96 9.14
CA TYR A 296 -14.77 12.96 8.11
C TYR A 296 -14.89 11.63 7.37
N PRO A 297 -16.06 11.29 6.81
CA PRO A 297 -16.18 10.15 5.91
C PRO A 297 -15.35 10.38 4.64
N SER A 298 -14.71 9.32 4.17
CA SER A 298 -13.89 9.29 2.94
C SER A 298 -14.43 8.31 1.90
N SER A 299 -15.59 7.68 2.17
CA SER A 299 -16.31 6.84 1.21
C SER A 299 -17.81 6.87 1.50
N ASP A 300 -18.59 6.61 0.45
CA ASP A 300 -19.99 6.22 0.56
C ASP A 300 -20.10 4.84 1.24
N GLU A 301 -21.25 4.53 1.84
CA GLU A 301 -21.48 3.23 2.49
C GLU A 301 -21.51 2.12 1.44
N THR A 302 -20.63 1.13 1.61
CA THR A 302 -20.38 0.07 0.63
C THR A 302 -20.65 -1.29 1.24
N VAL A 303 -21.14 -2.24 0.43
CA VAL A 303 -21.29 -3.64 0.85
C VAL A 303 -19.91 -4.28 1.02
N THR A 304 -19.74 -5.06 2.08
CA THR A 304 -18.49 -5.80 2.32
C THR A 304 -18.24 -6.86 1.23
N PRO A 305 -16.98 -7.19 0.92
CA PRO A 305 -16.59 -8.25 -0.01
C PRO A 305 -17.31 -9.60 0.14
N ASP A 306 -17.64 -10.01 1.36
CA ASP A 306 -18.39 -11.25 1.65
C ASP A 306 -19.91 -11.14 1.42
N GLY A 307 -20.41 -9.94 1.15
CA GLY A 307 -21.83 -9.63 0.97
C GLY A 307 -22.68 -9.64 2.24
N ALA A 308 -22.08 -9.84 3.43
CA ALA A 308 -22.81 -10.03 4.68
C ALA A 308 -23.01 -8.74 5.50
N GLY A 309 -22.24 -7.70 5.19
CA GLY A 309 -22.21 -6.46 5.95
C GLY A 309 -22.04 -5.23 5.07
N ARG A 310 -21.85 -4.09 5.75
CA ARG A 310 -21.63 -2.79 5.14
C ARG A 310 -20.56 -2.04 5.91
N PHE A 311 -19.87 -1.12 5.24
CA PHE A 311 -18.88 -0.26 5.90
C PHE A 311 -18.78 1.11 5.25
N ASN A 312 -18.35 2.09 6.05
CA ASN A 312 -17.82 3.37 5.58
C ASN A 312 -16.34 3.48 5.96
N ARG A 313 -15.57 4.17 5.12
CA ARG A 313 -14.23 4.65 5.46
C ARG A 313 -14.31 6.08 5.96
N PHE A 314 -13.44 6.40 6.90
CA PHE A 314 -13.24 7.72 7.48
C PHE A 314 -11.75 8.09 7.37
N GLU A 315 -11.43 9.36 7.56
CA GLU A 315 -10.04 9.87 7.44
C GLU A 315 -9.03 9.07 8.28
N HIS A 316 -9.44 8.57 9.45
CA HIS A 316 -8.55 7.89 10.39
C HIS A 316 -9.05 6.50 10.83
N GLY A 317 -10.04 5.94 10.14
CA GLY A 317 -10.55 4.61 10.47
C GLY A 317 -11.65 4.12 9.54
N MET A 318 -12.32 3.05 9.95
CA MET A 318 -13.49 2.50 9.28
C MET A 318 -14.56 2.16 10.30
N ILE A 319 -15.82 2.18 9.90
CA ILE A 319 -16.91 1.59 10.70
C ILE A 319 -17.52 0.48 9.88
N TYR A 320 -17.53 -0.73 10.45
CA TYR A 320 -18.12 -1.92 9.87
C TYR A 320 -19.41 -2.28 10.60
N TRP A 321 -20.41 -2.70 9.84
CA TRP A 321 -21.67 -3.20 10.35
C TRP A 321 -21.99 -4.56 9.74
N SER A 322 -22.50 -5.49 10.55
CA SER A 322 -23.17 -6.69 10.09
C SER A 322 -24.45 -6.94 10.92
N PRO A 323 -25.42 -7.71 10.41
CA PRO A 323 -26.61 -8.09 11.19
C PRO A 323 -26.28 -8.80 12.50
N SER A 324 -25.16 -9.54 12.54
CA SER A 324 -24.76 -10.35 13.70
C SER A 324 -23.94 -9.58 14.74
N THR A 325 -23.26 -8.51 14.34
CA THR A 325 -22.29 -7.81 15.19
C THR A 325 -22.70 -6.38 15.52
N GLY A 326 -23.58 -5.76 14.74
CA GLY A 326 -23.81 -4.31 14.84
C GLY A 326 -22.64 -3.50 14.27
N ALA A 327 -22.70 -2.18 14.46
CA ALA A 327 -21.74 -1.23 13.90
C ALA A 327 -20.59 -0.95 14.88
N HIS A 328 -19.35 -1.16 14.45
CA HIS A 328 -18.16 -0.94 15.27
C HIS A 328 -17.04 -0.23 14.50
N PRO A 329 -16.40 0.79 15.10
CA PRO A 329 -15.26 1.47 14.53
C PRO A 329 -14.00 0.63 14.71
N VAL A 330 -13.17 0.57 13.67
CA VAL A 330 -11.83 0.00 13.71
C VAL A 330 -10.88 1.09 13.20
N SER A 331 -9.89 1.46 14.00
CA SER A 331 -8.95 2.56 13.71
C SER A 331 -7.51 2.24 14.14
N GLY A 332 -6.57 3.11 13.77
CA GLY A 332 -5.18 3.04 14.21
C GLY A 332 -4.48 1.73 13.85
N GLY A 333 -3.57 1.27 14.72
CA GLY A 333 -2.81 0.05 14.45
C GLY A 333 -3.63 -1.25 14.51
N ILE A 334 -4.76 -1.27 15.21
CA ILE A 334 -5.71 -2.39 15.15
C ILE A 334 -6.29 -2.51 13.74
N LEU A 335 -6.72 -1.40 13.12
CA LEU A 335 -7.20 -1.40 11.74
C LEU A 335 -6.13 -1.88 10.78
N THR A 336 -4.90 -1.38 10.93
CA THR A 336 -3.74 -1.80 10.14
C THR A 336 -3.55 -3.31 10.22
N LYS A 337 -3.54 -3.89 11.43
CA LYS A 337 -3.39 -5.33 11.65
C LYS A 337 -4.56 -6.15 11.11
N TRP A 338 -5.78 -5.68 11.27
CA TRP A 338 -6.96 -6.37 10.74
C TRP A 338 -6.98 -6.35 9.20
N ALA A 339 -6.65 -5.21 8.59
CA ALA A 339 -6.47 -5.04 7.14
C ALA A 339 -5.39 -5.97 6.57
N MET A 340 -4.33 -6.25 7.35
CA MET A 340 -3.26 -7.21 7.02
C MET A 340 -3.73 -8.65 6.96
N THR A 341 -4.88 -8.95 7.51
CA THR A 341 -5.46 -10.29 7.53
C THR A 341 -6.68 -10.43 6.62
N ASN A 342 -6.88 -9.51 5.67
CA ASN A 342 -8.04 -9.42 4.78
C ASN A 342 -9.37 -9.04 5.45
N TYR A 343 -9.30 -8.18 6.48
CA TYR A 343 -10.49 -7.57 7.10
C TYR A 343 -11.53 -8.62 7.56
N GLU A 344 -12.81 -8.42 7.22
CA GLU A 344 -13.93 -9.28 7.61
C GLU A 344 -13.91 -10.64 6.94
N THR A 345 -13.26 -10.77 5.78
CA THR A 345 -13.00 -12.09 5.15
C THR A 345 -11.82 -12.83 5.79
N GLY A 346 -11.12 -12.16 6.69
CA GLY A 346 -9.97 -12.64 7.41
C GLY A 346 -10.31 -13.59 8.56
N PRO A 347 -9.27 -14.16 9.21
CA PRO A 347 -9.42 -15.09 10.32
C PRO A 347 -10.12 -14.49 11.55
N TYR A 348 -10.15 -13.16 11.70
CA TYR A 348 -10.81 -12.49 12.83
C TYR A 348 -12.31 -12.25 12.62
N GLY A 349 -12.78 -12.19 11.37
CA GLY A 349 -14.16 -11.83 11.04
C GLY A 349 -14.48 -10.35 11.31
N TYR A 350 -15.75 -10.03 11.54
CA TYR A 350 -16.21 -8.67 11.84
C TYR A 350 -15.84 -8.24 13.27
N PRO A 351 -15.64 -6.94 13.53
CA PRO A 351 -15.55 -6.43 14.89
C PRO A 351 -16.88 -6.67 15.64
N VAL A 352 -16.80 -7.09 16.91
CA VAL A 352 -17.96 -7.31 17.81
C VAL A 352 -17.96 -6.35 19.01
N SER A 353 -16.96 -5.49 19.07
CA SER A 353 -16.81 -4.46 20.10
C SER A 353 -16.08 -3.26 19.53
N ASP A 354 -16.20 -2.12 20.20
CA ASP A 354 -15.33 -0.98 19.97
C ASP A 354 -13.95 -1.23 20.60
N GLN A 355 -12.96 -0.44 20.21
CA GLN A 355 -11.65 -0.46 20.85
C GLN A 355 -11.77 -0.06 22.32
N ARG A 356 -11.25 -0.91 23.21
CA ARG A 356 -11.17 -0.65 24.65
C ARG A 356 -9.72 -0.35 25.05
N PRO A 357 -9.47 0.68 25.87
CA PRO A 357 -8.13 0.94 26.37
C PRO A 357 -7.66 -0.18 27.30
N ARG A 358 -6.37 -0.51 27.21
CA ARG A 358 -5.61 -1.44 28.05
C ARG A 358 -4.28 -0.75 28.43
N GLY A 359 -4.31 0.09 29.46
CA GLY A 359 -3.16 0.92 29.82
C GLY A 359 -2.84 1.95 28.72
N GLN A 360 -1.62 1.91 28.18
CA GLN A 360 -1.20 2.72 27.02
C GLN A 360 -1.55 2.06 25.68
N ALA A 361 -2.29 0.95 25.70
CA ALA A 361 -2.70 0.19 24.53
C ALA A 361 -4.22 0.18 24.35
N PHE A 362 -4.67 -0.44 23.28
CA PHE A 362 -6.06 -0.73 22.96
C PHE A 362 -6.22 -2.20 22.60
N ASP A 363 -7.35 -2.80 22.94
CA ASP A 363 -7.78 -4.10 22.43
C ASP A 363 -9.13 -3.96 21.74
N GLN A 364 -9.41 -4.83 20.79
CA GLN A 364 -10.71 -4.90 20.14
C GLN A 364 -11.07 -6.35 19.83
N ASP A 365 -12.28 -6.74 20.22
CA ASP A 365 -12.81 -8.06 19.88
C ASP A 365 -13.44 -8.06 18.50
N PHE A 366 -13.20 -9.16 17.81
CA PHE A 366 -13.79 -9.58 16.56
C PHE A 366 -14.47 -10.93 16.76
N GLN A 367 -15.31 -11.35 15.81
CA GLN A 367 -16.10 -12.57 15.88
C GLN A 367 -15.30 -13.80 16.29
N TYR A 368 -14.05 -13.89 15.84
CA TYR A 368 -13.20 -15.06 16.04
C TYR A 368 -11.90 -14.76 16.79
N GLY A 369 -11.74 -13.58 17.38
CA GLY A 369 -10.56 -13.28 18.20
C GLY A 369 -10.40 -11.82 18.57
N THR A 370 -9.34 -11.49 19.30
CA THR A 370 -9.06 -10.13 19.76
C THR A 370 -7.78 -9.61 19.11
N ILE A 371 -7.78 -8.34 18.72
CA ILE A 371 -6.60 -7.63 18.21
C ILE A 371 -6.25 -6.50 19.19
N GLY A 372 -5.00 -6.48 19.69
CA GLY A 372 -4.47 -5.40 20.53
C GLY A 372 -3.38 -4.56 19.86
N TRP A 373 -3.24 -3.29 20.28
CA TRP A 373 -2.28 -2.30 19.78
C TRP A 373 -2.06 -1.06 20.69
N PRO A 374 -0.81 -0.59 20.91
CA PRO A 374 0.43 -1.36 20.80
C PRO A 374 0.42 -2.53 21.80
N THR A 375 1.12 -3.62 21.53
CA THR A 375 1.26 -4.73 22.49
C THR A 375 2.22 -4.30 23.62
N THR A 376 1.72 -3.53 24.60
CA THR A 376 2.50 -3.18 25.79
C THR A 376 2.71 -4.42 26.66
N ALA A 377 3.91 -5.00 26.55
CA ALA A 377 4.44 -6.00 27.46
C ALA A 377 4.89 -5.35 28.77
N VAL A 378 4.00 -5.26 29.78
CA VAL A 378 4.37 -5.14 31.20
C VAL A 378 3.25 -5.75 32.07
N GLN A 379 3.23 -7.08 32.16
CA GLN A 379 2.97 -7.89 33.35
C GLN A 379 2.84 -9.34 32.90
N ASP A 380 3.44 -10.25 33.67
CA ASP A 380 3.40 -11.70 33.48
C ASP A 380 2.00 -12.19 33.04
N ASP A 381 2.01 -13.12 32.08
CA ASP A 381 0.86 -13.87 31.55
C ASP A 381 -0.08 -13.18 30.53
N ASP A 382 0.40 -12.43 29.52
CA ASP A 382 -0.35 -12.38 28.24
C ASP A 382 0.40 -11.80 27.02
N ILE A 383 0.15 -12.44 25.87
CA ILE A 383 0.31 -12.01 24.46
C ILE A 383 1.47 -11.03 24.16
N ASP A 384 2.65 -11.58 23.88
CA ASP A 384 3.70 -10.91 23.10
C ASP A 384 3.44 -11.08 21.58
N TRP A 385 3.42 -9.94 20.87
CA TRP A 385 3.67 -9.78 19.43
C TRP A 385 4.31 -8.40 19.19
N GLN A 386 5.50 -8.17 19.75
CA GLN A 386 6.41 -7.15 19.20
C GLN A 386 6.79 -7.52 17.77
N GLU A 387 6.49 -6.65 16.83
CA GLU A 387 7.24 -6.37 15.60
C GLU A 387 6.59 -5.10 15.01
N ASP A 388 7.38 -4.02 14.88
CA ASP A 388 7.07 -2.72 14.22
C ASP A 388 6.70 -1.51 15.11
N TYR A 389 7.49 -1.19 16.16
CA TYR A 389 7.92 0.20 16.50
C TYR A 389 8.97 0.18 17.64
N ILE A 390 10.23 -0.11 17.32
CA ILE A 390 11.37 0.28 18.16
C ILE A 390 12.14 1.32 17.36
N ASP A 391 12.35 2.48 17.98
CA ASP A 391 13.34 3.47 17.52
C ASP A 391 14.73 2.85 17.75
N ASP A 392 15.46 2.64 16.64
CA ASP A 392 16.69 1.85 16.50
C ASP A 392 17.91 2.40 17.30
N GLY A 393 17.68 3.29 18.26
CA GLY A 393 18.73 4.03 18.96
C GLY A 393 18.98 3.68 20.42
N ASN A 394 18.08 3.00 21.14
CA ASN A 394 18.14 3.10 22.62
C ASN A 394 17.80 1.87 23.48
N CYS A 395 18.07 0.66 23.02
CA CYS A 395 17.94 -0.53 23.89
C CYS A 395 19.18 -1.42 23.83
N PRO A 396 20.08 -1.36 24.83
CA PRO A 396 21.20 -2.28 24.95
C PRO A 396 20.69 -3.63 25.46
N GLY A 397 20.65 -4.65 24.60
CA GLY A 397 20.42 -6.04 24.99
C GLY A 397 19.05 -6.64 24.61
N CYS A 398 18.15 -5.89 23.97
CA CYS A 398 17.10 -6.51 23.18
C CYS A 398 17.71 -6.84 21.80
N GLY A 399 17.82 -8.14 21.51
CA GLY A 399 18.41 -8.62 20.27
C GLY A 399 17.60 -8.16 19.06
N ASP A 400 18.31 -7.79 18.00
CA ASP A 400 17.77 -7.54 16.67
C ASP A 400 16.85 -8.71 16.25
N ASP A 401 15.58 -8.50 15.90
CA ASP A 401 14.73 -9.55 15.28
C ASP A 401 14.83 -9.58 13.74
N ASP A 402 15.52 -8.60 13.13
CA ASP A 402 16.23 -8.73 11.85
C ASP A 402 17.52 -9.57 11.98
N ARG A 403 17.73 -10.19 13.15
CA ARG A 403 18.67 -11.27 13.35
C ARG A 403 17.93 -12.42 14.01
N VAL A 404 17.96 -13.56 13.35
CA VAL A 404 18.41 -14.73 14.09
C VAL A 404 19.67 -14.28 14.84
N ALA A 405 19.60 -14.09 16.16
CA ALA A 405 20.81 -14.12 16.96
C ALA A 405 21.41 -15.51 16.72
N VAL A 406 22.32 -15.59 15.77
CA VAL A 406 23.28 -16.68 15.64
C VAL A 406 24.27 -16.49 16.79
N THR A 407 23.78 -16.64 18.02
CA THR A 407 24.59 -16.82 19.22
C THR A 407 24.25 -18.20 19.74
N GLY A 408 24.70 -19.20 19.00
CA GLY A 408 24.57 -20.60 19.36
C GLY A 408 25.28 -21.45 18.30
N PRO A 409 26.03 -22.51 18.66
CA PRO A 409 26.90 -23.27 17.76
C PRO A 409 26.17 -24.09 16.65
N GLY A 410 24.91 -23.75 16.32
CA GLY A 410 23.99 -24.63 15.59
C GLY A 410 23.74 -24.29 14.12
N TRP A 411 24.30 -23.21 13.57
CA TRP A 411 24.05 -22.81 12.17
C TRP A 411 25.27 -23.04 11.28
N THR A 412 25.61 -24.31 11.09
CA THR A 412 26.50 -24.80 10.02
C THR A 412 26.00 -26.06 9.32
N ASN A 413 24.81 -26.60 9.66
CA ASN A 413 24.41 -27.93 9.17
C ASN A 413 23.01 -28.02 8.52
N ALA A 414 22.32 -26.90 8.25
CA ALA A 414 21.27 -26.94 7.23
C ALA A 414 21.98 -26.73 5.89
N PRO A 415 22.23 -27.78 5.08
CA PRO A 415 22.64 -27.56 3.70
C PRO A 415 21.62 -26.61 3.08
N GLN A 416 22.07 -25.53 2.45
CA GLN A 416 21.24 -24.84 1.47
C GLN A 416 20.76 -25.93 0.51
N PRO A 417 19.46 -26.27 0.52
CA PRO A 417 18.97 -27.44 -0.19
C PRO A 417 19.12 -27.16 -1.68
N ASP A 418 20.01 -27.92 -2.29
CA ASP A 418 20.25 -27.96 -3.72
C ASP A 418 20.31 -26.58 -4.43
N LEU A 419 21.25 -25.73 -4.01
CA LEU A 419 22.32 -25.62 -5.00
C LEU A 419 22.91 -27.02 -5.01
N ALA A 420 22.51 -27.82 -6.00
CA ALA A 420 23.46 -28.77 -6.54
C ALA A 420 24.80 -28.01 -6.57
N PRO A 421 25.95 -28.68 -6.52
CA PRO A 421 27.03 -28.13 -7.29
C PRO A 421 26.47 -27.92 -8.72
N GLN A 422 25.79 -26.80 -8.99
CA GLN A 422 26.09 -26.01 -10.16
C GLN A 422 27.60 -26.07 -10.11
N SER A 423 28.09 -26.80 -11.09
CA SER A 423 29.44 -26.88 -11.56
C SER A 423 30.12 -25.52 -11.75
N GLN A 424 29.72 -24.47 -11.03
CA GLN A 424 30.52 -23.34 -10.64
C GLN A 424 31.60 -23.88 -9.70
N PRO A 425 32.79 -24.19 -10.22
CA PRO A 425 33.82 -24.84 -9.45
C PRO A 425 34.26 -23.91 -8.33
N ALA A 426 34.87 -24.48 -7.30
CA ALA A 426 35.58 -23.78 -6.24
C ALA A 426 36.82 -22.98 -6.73
N THR A 427 36.78 -22.38 -7.94
CA THR A 427 37.92 -21.74 -8.60
C THR A 427 37.56 -20.42 -9.28
N ASP A 428 36.60 -19.66 -8.75
CA ASP A 428 36.47 -18.25 -9.15
C ASP A 428 37.52 -17.39 -8.41
N GLU A 429 38.79 -17.79 -8.58
CA GLU A 429 39.92 -16.95 -8.19
C GLU A 429 39.74 -15.60 -8.89
N MET A 430 39.82 -14.53 -8.11
CA MET A 430 39.56 -13.17 -8.58
C MET A 430 40.40 -12.76 -9.82
N PHE A 431 41.53 -13.46 -10.03
CA PHE A 431 42.43 -13.33 -11.17
C PHE A 431 42.69 -14.66 -11.90
N GLY A 432 41.78 -15.64 -11.80
CA GLY A 432 41.97 -16.99 -12.34
C GLY A 432 42.05 -17.06 -13.87
N GLU A 433 41.67 -15.99 -14.57
CA GLU A 433 41.79 -15.88 -16.03
C GLU A 433 43.20 -15.48 -16.49
N LEU A 434 44.07 -15.07 -15.56
CA LEU A 434 45.46 -14.75 -15.88
C LEU A 434 46.31 -16.01 -16.00
N PRO A 435 47.29 -16.04 -16.93
CA PRO A 435 48.27 -17.11 -16.98
C PRO A 435 49.13 -17.14 -15.71
N ALA A 436 49.65 -18.32 -15.36
CA ALA A 436 50.68 -18.41 -14.33
C ALA A 436 51.96 -17.71 -14.82
N CYS A 437 52.70 -17.07 -13.92
CA CYS A 437 53.89 -16.32 -14.31
C CYS A 437 54.94 -17.17 -15.05
N LYS A 438 55.03 -18.47 -14.74
CA LYS A 438 55.95 -19.41 -15.41
C LYS A 438 55.56 -19.74 -16.85
N ASP A 439 54.29 -19.54 -17.21
CA ASP A 439 53.74 -19.90 -18.53
C ASP A 439 53.84 -18.71 -19.51
N LEU A 440 54.28 -17.54 -19.02
CA LEU A 440 54.50 -16.37 -19.86
C LEU A 440 55.80 -16.51 -20.68
N PRO A 441 55.79 -16.20 -21.98
CA PRO A 441 57.00 -16.23 -22.80
C PRO A 441 57.97 -15.11 -22.38
N THR A 442 59.28 -15.42 -22.37
CA THR A 442 60.36 -14.48 -22.05
C THR A 442 61.30 -14.27 -23.24
N GLY A 443 61.73 -13.03 -23.50
CA GLY A 443 62.70 -12.71 -24.56
C GLY A 443 62.81 -11.22 -24.89
N THR A 444 63.85 -10.85 -25.65
CA THR A 444 64.05 -9.47 -26.11
C THR A 444 63.05 -9.13 -27.23
N GLY A 445 62.25 -8.07 -27.04
CA GLY A 445 61.27 -7.60 -28.03
C GLY A 445 59.80 -7.96 -27.74
N ASP A 446 59.52 -8.63 -26.62
CA ASP A 446 58.15 -8.90 -26.18
C ASP A 446 57.42 -7.59 -25.78
N ASN A 447 56.24 -7.35 -26.36
CA ASN A 447 55.37 -6.20 -26.06
C ASN A 447 54.00 -6.70 -25.56
N PRO A 448 53.51 -6.27 -24.38
CA PRO A 448 54.12 -5.37 -23.40
C PRO A 448 55.36 -5.95 -22.69
N ARG A 449 56.32 -5.07 -22.31
CA ARG A 449 57.55 -5.44 -21.56
C ARG A 449 57.21 -6.06 -20.21
N TYR A 450 56.15 -5.58 -19.58
CA TYR A 450 55.70 -6.02 -18.27
C TYR A 450 54.32 -6.68 -18.39
N SER A 451 54.12 -7.80 -17.70
CA SER A 451 52.85 -8.53 -17.74
C SER A 451 52.37 -8.95 -16.36
N TRP A 452 51.08 -8.74 -16.11
CA TRP A 452 50.38 -9.27 -14.95
C TRP A 452 50.21 -10.78 -15.08
N CYS A 453 50.43 -11.49 -13.99
CA CYS A 453 50.31 -12.94 -13.94
C CYS A 453 49.97 -13.41 -12.53
N ARG A 454 49.57 -14.68 -12.43
CA ARG A 454 49.34 -15.34 -11.13
C ARG A 454 50.68 -15.87 -10.58
N PRO A 455 51.09 -15.46 -9.35
CA PRO A 455 52.33 -15.94 -8.73
C PRO A 455 52.28 -17.43 -8.39
N GLU A 456 53.44 -18.10 -8.39
CA GLU A 456 53.57 -19.51 -7.98
C GLU A 456 54.46 -19.69 -6.72
N PRO A 457 54.14 -20.64 -5.82
CA PRO A 457 52.88 -21.39 -5.77
C PRO A 457 51.72 -20.41 -5.52
N ALA A 458 50.56 -20.67 -6.15
CA ALA A 458 49.35 -19.97 -5.76
C ALA A 458 49.24 -20.15 -4.24
N PRO A 459 49.31 -19.07 -3.43
CA PRO A 459 49.45 -19.25 -1.99
C PRO A 459 48.28 -20.10 -1.52
N GLY A 460 48.59 -21.28 -0.96
CA GLY A 460 47.64 -21.94 -0.08
C GLY A 460 47.32 -20.95 1.01
N LEU A 461 46.02 -20.66 1.19
CA LEU A 461 45.42 -19.76 2.19
C LEU A 461 46.34 -19.52 3.39
N ALA A 462 47.24 -18.54 3.30
CA ALA A 462 47.88 -18.01 4.48
C ALA A 462 46.79 -17.17 5.17
N PRO A 463 46.59 -17.28 6.49
CA PRO A 463 45.71 -16.36 7.20
C PRO A 463 46.24 -14.96 6.90
N GLN A 464 45.53 -14.20 6.08
CA GLN A 464 45.95 -12.85 5.72
C GLN A 464 45.88 -12.00 6.99
N ALA A 465 47.02 -11.89 7.68
CA ALA A 465 47.14 -11.09 8.87
C ALA A 465 47.01 -9.62 8.48
N GLY A 466 46.16 -8.88 9.19
CA GLY A 466 46.17 -7.41 9.14
C GLY A 466 45.00 -6.73 8.42
N TRP A 467 43.93 -7.44 8.05
CA TRP A 467 42.71 -6.80 7.53
C TRP A 467 41.51 -7.06 8.45
N THR A 468 40.59 -6.09 8.51
CA THR A 468 39.38 -6.16 9.34
C THR A 468 38.17 -6.11 8.43
N SER A 469 37.31 -7.14 8.49
CA SER A 469 36.08 -7.19 7.71
C SER A 469 35.18 -5.99 7.96
N VAL A 470 34.61 -5.44 6.88
CA VAL A 470 33.64 -4.33 6.92
C VAL A 470 32.21 -4.77 6.61
N LEU A 471 31.98 -6.10 6.62
CA LEU A 471 30.67 -6.72 6.46
C LEU A 471 29.89 -6.66 7.79
N ASP A 472 28.58 -6.48 7.69
CA ASP A 472 27.74 -6.26 8.87
C ASP A 472 27.52 -7.54 9.69
N LYS A 473 27.73 -8.72 9.08
CA LYS A 473 27.56 -10.01 9.75
C LYS A 473 28.91 -10.74 9.91
N PRO A 474 29.31 -11.11 11.14
CA PRO A 474 30.61 -11.74 11.39
C PRO A 474 30.82 -13.06 10.66
N TYR A 475 29.77 -13.87 10.47
CA TYR A 475 29.89 -15.19 9.81
C TYR A 475 30.32 -15.07 8.34
N CYS A 476 30.15 -13.91 7.72
CA CYS A 476 30.48 -13.72 6.31
C CYS A 476 31.95 -14.00 6.02
N LYS A 477 32.85 -13.59 6.93
CA LYS A 477 34.30 -13.80 6.77
C LYS A 477 34.71 -15.28 6.91
N ASP A 478 33.87 -16.08 7.57
CA ASP A 478 34.16 -17.49 7.88
C ASP A 478 33.53 -18.42 6.83
N LEU A 479 32.92 -17.88 5.77
CA LEU A 479 32.25 -18.65 4.73
C LEU A 479 33.23 -19.56 3.96
N PRO A 480 32.92 -20.85 3.80
CA PRO A 480 33.72 -21.75 3.01
C PRO A 480 33.59 -21.40 1.51
N HIS A 481 34.68 -21.59 0.77
CA HIS A 481 34.70 -21.51 -0.70
C HIS A 481 34.31 -20.17 -1.35
N ARG A 482 34.35 -19.03 -0.62
CA ARG A 482 34.21 -17.67 -1.20
C ARG A 482 32.84 -17.44 -1.89
N GLN A 483 31.79 -18.09 -1.41
CA GLN A 483 30.44 -18.01 -1.98
C GLN A 483 29.59 -16.93 -1.32
N TRP A 484 28.53 -16.49 -2.00
CA TRP A 484 27.49 -15.68 -1.39
C TRP A 484 26.71 -16.48 -0.36
N ALA A 485 26.42 -15.86 0.78
CA ALA A 485 25.57 -16.45 1.80
C ALA A 485 24.71 -15.39 2.51
N GLY A 486 23.56 -15.84 3.00
CA GLY A 486 22.61 -15.01 3.72
C GLY A 486 21.18 -15.46 3.43
N ASP A 487 20.24 -14.54 3.53
CA ASP A 487 18.82 -14.75 3.34
C ASP A 487 18.27 -13.90 2.17
N ARG A 488 16.93 -13.78 2.08
CA ARG A 488 16.26 -13.01 1.02
C ARG A 488 16.52 -11.51 1.09
N LYS A 489 16.85 -10.98 2.27
CA LYS A 489 17.03 -9.56 2.54
C LYS A 489 18.48 -9.17 2.69
N TYR A 490 19.37 -10.09 3.05
CA TYR A 490 20.80 -9.82 3.21
C TYR A 490 21.64 -10.91 2.56
N GLN A 491 22.65 -10.52 1.79
CA GLN A 491 23.66 -11.44 1.26
C GLN A 491 25.03 -10.82 1.43
N CYS A 492 26.03 -11.66 1.67
CA CYS A 492 27.42 -11.25 1.75
C CYS A 492 28.35 -12.30 1.12
N MET A 493 29.50 -11.84 0.66
CA MET A 493 30.60 -12.69 0.24
C MET A 493 31.93 -11.98 0.53
N TRP A 494 33.00 -12.75 0.57
CA TRP A 494 34.35 -12.24 0.42
C TRP A 494 35.16 -13.17 -0.46
N ARG A 495 36.18 -12.61 -1.09
CA ARG A 495 37.15 -13.34 -1.92
C ARG A 495 38.49 -12.65 -1.86
N ASP A 496 39.55 -13.42 -2.02
CA ASP A 496 40.92 -12.93 -2.05
C ASP A 496 41.59 -13.28 -3.39
N GLY A 497 42.65 -12.55 -3.70
CA GLY A 497 43.49 -12.88 -4.84
C GLY A 497 44.85 -12.18 -4.77
N GLN A 498 45.81 -12.74 -5.51
CA GLN A 498 47.15 -12.21 -5.60
C GLN A 498 47.56 -12.04 -7.05
N LEU A 499 48.19 -10.91 -7.35
CA LEU A 499 48.78 -10.57 -8.63
C LEU A 499 50.29 -10.46 -8.48
N ALA A 500 51.01 -10.79 -9.55
CA ALA A 500 52.41 -10.48 -9.71
C ALA A 500 52.63 -9.72 -11.00
N LEU A 501 53.70 -8.93 -11.04
CA LEU A 501 54.19 -8.28 -12.24
C LEU A 501 55.51 -8.92 -12.65
N LEU A 502 55.59 -9.38 -13.90
CA LEU A 502 56.77 -10.02 -14.47
C LEU A 502 57.41 -9.10 -15.51
N ASP A 503 58.74 -8.98 -15.48
CA ASP A 503 59.50 -8.46 -16.62
C ASP A 503 59.69 -9.58 -17.65
N ARG A 504 59.07 -9.42 -18.83
CA ARG A 504 59.13 -10.42 -19.90
C ARG A 504 60.48 -10.46 -20.60
N GLU A 505 61.31 -9.43 -20.47
CA GLU A 505 62.65 -9.43 -21.05
C GLU A 505 63.60 -10.32 -20.24
N THR A 506 63.53 -10.25 -18.91
CA THR A 506 64.45 -10.95 -18.00
C THR A 506 63.85 -12.20 -17.34
N GLY A 507 62.52 -12.35 -17.38
CA GLY A 507 61.79 -13.37 -16.62
C GLY A 507 61.78 -13.12 -15.11
N ALA A 508 62.21 -11.93 -14.65
CA ALA A 508 62.31 -11.62 -13.23
C ALA A 508 60.97 -11.09 -12.66
N PRO A 509 60.56 -11.54 -11.45
CA PRO A 509 59.41 -10.95 -10.77
C PRO A 509 59.75 -9.54 -10.26
N LEU A 510 58.89 -8.57 -10.53
CA LEU A 510 59.06 -7.17 -10.14
C LEU A 510 58.34 -6.80 -8.85
N GLY A 511 57.33 -7.57 -8.46
CA GLY A 511 56.55 -7.34 -7.25
C GLY A 511 55.26 -8.16 -7.20
N THR A 512 54.62 -8.15 -6.05
CA THR A 512 53.32 -8.80 -5.82
C THR A 512 52.33 -7.86 -5.13
N LEU A 513 51.05 -8.06 -5.41
CA LEU A 513 49.92 -7.34 -4.82
C LEU A 513 48.89 -8.37 -4.36
N ALA A 514 48.59 -8.39 -3.06
CA ALA A 514 47.56 -9.23 -2.46
C ALA A 514 46.39 -8.35 -2.02
N VAL A 515 45.17 -8.77 -2.36
CA VAL A 515 43.96 -8.02 -2.02
C VAL A 515 42.82 -8.95 -1.56
N VAL A 516 41.91 -8.40 -0.79
CA VAL A 516 40.63 -9.03 -0.40
C VAL A 516 39.50 -8.13 -0.85
N GLN A 517 38.53 -8.67 -1.56
CA GLN A 517 37.29 -7.99 -1.90
C GLN A 517 36.16 -8.53 -1.03
N GLU A 518 35.40 -7.61 -0.45
CA GLU A 518 34.16 -7.90 0.28
C GLU A 518 32.97 -7.29 -0.45
N ASN A 519 31.87 -8.01 -0.48
CA ASN A 519 30.60 -7.48 -0.97
C ASN A 519 29.48 -7.87 -0.01
N GLN A 520 28.55 -6.95 0.23
CA GLN A 520 27.24 -7.26 0.79
C GLN A 520 26.15 -6.48 0.07
N LEU A 521 24.94 -6.98 0.14
CA LEU A 521 23.75 -6.28 -0.32
C LEU A 521 22.60 -6.47 0.68
N THR A 522 21.72 -5.48 0.73
CA THR A 522 20.53 -5.49 1.58
C THR A 522 19.32 -5.03 0.77
N THR A 523 18.38 -5.94 0.56
CA THR A 523 17.13 -5.69 -0.15
C THR A 523 16.00 -5.37 0.83
N ALA A 524 14.89 -4.88 0.31
CA ALA A 524 13.70 -4.59 1.10
C ALA A 524 12.44 -5.03 0.37
N TRP A 525 11.54 -5.66 1.13
CA TRP A 525 10.28 -6.20 0.61
C TRP A 525 9.31 -5.13 0.11
N ASN A 526 9.55 -3.86 0.45
CA ASN A 526 8.73 -2.69 0.13
C ASN A 526 9.50 -1.60 -0.64
N SER A 527 10.66 -1.92 -1.23
CA SER A 527 11.43 -0.99 -2.06
C SER A 527 12.03 -1.70 -3.27
N THR A 528 11.96 -1.05 -4.44
CA THR A 528 12.66 -1.50 -5.66
C THR A 528 14.12 -1.06 -5.73
N THR A 529 14.59 -0.42 -4.66
CA THR A 529 15.98 0.03 -4.47
C THR A 529 16.58 -0.74 -3.31
N TRP A 530 17.79 -1.25 -3.49
CA TRP A 530 18.55 -1.98 -2.48
C TRP A 530 19.93 -1.37 -2.29
N ASN A 531 20.50 -1.58 -1.12
CA ASN A 531 21.82 -1.10 -0.76
C ASN A 531 22.86 -2.16 -1.09
N VAL A 532 24.03 -1.71 -1.53
CA VAL A 532 25.21 -2.55 -1.77
C VAL A 532 26.40 -1.87 -1.12
N ARG A 533 27.25 -2.68 -0.49
CA ARG A 533 28.56 -2.26 0.00
C ARG A 533 29.60 -3.13 -0.67
N THR A 534 30.58 -2.48 -1.26
CA THR A 534 31.78 -3.13 -1.79
C THR A 534 33.01 -2.54 -1.13
N ALA A 535 33.94 -3.41 -0.75
CA ALA A 535 35.23 -2.99 -0.23
C ALA A 535 36.37 -3.78 -0.89
N LEU A 536 37.50 -3.10 -1.07
CA LEU A 536 38.78 -3.69 -1.44
C LEU A 536 39.79 -3.39 -0.35
N HIS A 537 40.40 -4.43 0.19
CA HIS A 537 41.51 -4.37 1.12
C HIS A 537 42.79 -4.68 0.38
N ILE A 538 43.80 -3.83 0.49
CA ILE A 538 45.17 -4.16 0.06
C ILE A 538 45.88 -4.78 1.26
N THR A 539 46.13 -6.08 1.19
CA THR A 539 46.65 -6.87 2.31
C THR A 539 48.15 -7.16 2.21
N GLY A 540 48.74 -6.90 1.04
CA GLY A 540 50.18 -6.94 0.86
C GLY A 540 50.61 -6.30 -0.45
N VAL A 541 51.67 -5.48 -0.41
CA VAL A 541 52.35 -4.93 -1.57
C VAL A 541 53.84 -5.21 -1.40
N SER A 542 54.51 -5.65 -2.47
CA SER A 542 55.95 -5.86 -2.46
C SER A 542 56.59 -5.50 -3.80
N GLY A 543 57.89 -5.21 -3.77
CA GLY A 543 58.66 -4.84 -4.96
C GLY A 543 58.27 -3.45 -5.50
N GLY A 544 58.36 -3.25 -6.81
CA GLY A 544 58.09 -1.97 -7.46
C GLY A 544 56.61 -1.61 -7.63
N LEU A 545 55.69 -2.30 -6.94
CA LEU A 545 54.24 -2.14 -7.13
C LEU A 545 53.61 -1.03 -6.28
N ASP A 546 54.39 -0.31 -5.46
CA ASP A 546 53.88 0.83 -4.68
C ASP A 546 53.29 1.96 -5.55
N ALA A 547 53.71 2.04 -6.82
CA ALA A 547 53.18 2.98 -7.80
C ALA A 547 51.90 2.51 -8.51
N ALA A 548 51.43 1.29 -8.24
CA ALA A 548 50.19 0.79 -8.81
C ALA A 548 48.97 1.52 -8.24
N GLN A 549 47.89 1.52 -9.00
CA GLN A 549 46.61 2.12 -8.62
C GLN A 549 45.46 1.18 -8.98
N TYR A 550 44.32 1.35 -8.32
CA TYR A 550 43.07 0.64 -8.60
C TYR A 550 41.89 1.60 -8.76
N ALA A 551 40.91 1.23 -9.57
CA ALA A 551 39.65 1.96 -9.73
C ALA A 551 38.48 0.98 -9.68
N MET A 552 37.37 1.37 -9.04
CA MET A 552 36.14 0.57 -8.99
C MET A 552 35.19 0.97 -10.12
N SER A 553 34.51 -0.01 -10.72
CA SER A 553 33.37 0.21 -11.60
C SER A 553 32.21 -0.69 -11.18
N VAL A 554 31.00 -0.13 -11.18
CA VAL A 554 29.75 -0.83 -10.90
C VAL A 554 28.94 -0.94 -12.17
N TYR A 555 28.36 -2.11 -12.38
CA TYR A 555 27.49 -2.39 -13.51
C TYR A 555 26.20 -3.05 -13.03
N CYS A 556 25.16 -2.94 -13.85
CA CYS A 556 23.92 -3.64 -13.62
C CYS A 556 23.35 -4.22 -14.91
N THR A 557 22.83 -5.44 -14.82
CA THR A 557 22.10 -6.12 -15.90
C THR A 557 20.75 -6.60 -15.38
N SER A 558 19.70 -6.47 -16.19
CA SER A 558 18.36 -6.95 -15.84
C SER A 558 17.58 -7.39 -17.07
N ASP A 559 16.57 -8.24 -16.87
CA ASP A 559 15.53 -8.52 -17.87
C ASP A 559 14.54 -7.35 -18.06
N GLY A 560 14.56 -6.36 -17.15
CA GLY A 560 13.78 -5.13 -17.20
C GLY A 560 14.68 -3.88 -17.22
N SER A 561 14.40 -2.92 -16.34
CA SER A 561 15.28 -1.76 -16.12
C SER A 561 16.13 -1.94 -14.88
N CYS A 562 17.39 -1.54 -14.94
CA CYS A 562 18.25 -1.39 -13.78
C CYS A 562 19.11 -0.13 -13.86
N SER A 563 19.37 0.48 -12.71
CA SER A 563 20.34 1.57 -12.55
C SER A 563 21.07 1.50 -11.20
N HIS A 564 22.18 2.23 -11.08
CA HIS A 564 22.92 2.41 -9.83
C HIS A 564 23.31 3.88 -9.64
N ASN A 565 23.57 4.30 -8.40
CA ASN A 565 24.00 5.67 -8.10
C ASN A 565 25.54 5.83 -7.97
N PHE A 566 26.30 4.74 -8.09
CA PHE A 566 27.76 4.79 -8.00
C PHE A 566 28.38 5.54 -9.19
N ASN A 567 29.40 6.37 -8.93
CA ASN A 567 30.12 7.15 -9.93
C ASN A 567 31.31 6.35 -10.50
N ASN A 568 31.14 5.74 -11.68
CA ASN A 568 32.21 5.02 -12.38
C ASN A 568 33.37 5.91 -12.88
N ASN A 569 33.31 7.23 -12.64
CA ASN A 569 34.38 8.18 -12.98
C ASN A 569 35.16 8.65 -11.74
N GLU A 570 35.04 7.98 -10.59
CA GLU A 570 35.92 8.26 -9.45
C GLU A 570 37.41 8.11 -9.87
N PRO A 571 38.31 9.02 -9.44
CA PRO A 571 39.74 8.90 -9.73
C PRO A 571 40.31 7.58 -9.20
N PRO A 572 41.33 6.99 -9.87
CA PRO A 572 42.03 5.83 -9.34
C PRO A 572 42.69 6.12 -7.99
N HIS A 573 42.69 5.11 -7.12
CA HIS A 573 43.27 5.13 -5.79
C HIS A 573 44.63 4.41 -5.78
N PRO A 574 45.64 4.91 -5.07
CA PRO A 574 46.94 4.24 -4.97
C PRO A 574 46.81 2.96 -4.15
N VAL A 575 47.60 1.91 -4.46
CA VAL A 575 47.59 0.66 -3.66
C VAL A 575 48.11 0.84 -2.22
N THR A 576 48.68 2.01 -1.90
CA THR A 576 49.05 2.39 -0.53
C THR A 576 47.83 2.73 0.33
N GLU A 577 46.67 3.00 -0.29
CA GLU A 577 45.38 3.06 0.41
C GLU A 577 44.90 1.63 0.67
N THR A 578 45.07 1.16 1.90
CA THR A 578 44.87 -0.26 2.24
C THR A 578 43.40 -0.68 2.40
N LEU A 579 42.47 0.27 2.44
CA LEU A 579 41.03 0.02 2.49
C LEU A 579 40.27 1.06 1.67
N TYR A 580 39.64 0.59 0.60
CA TYR A 580 38.62 1.34 -0.12
C TYR A 580 37.25 0.74 0.15
N LYS A 581 36.31 1.55 0.65
CA LYS A 581 34.94 1.13 0.95
C LYS A 581 33.95 2.09 0.30
N ARG A 582 32.92 1.54 -0.34
CA ARG A 582 31.81 2.32 -0.92
C ARG A 582 30.48 1.65 -0.66
N ASP A 583 29.55 2.47 -0.17
CA ASP A 583 28.14 2.14 -0.08
C ASP A 583 27.42 2.86 -1.23
N TYR A 584 26.64 2.12 -1.99
CA TYR A 584 25.89 2.63 -3.13
C TYR A 584 24.55 1.91 -3.24
N THR A 585 23.65 2.47 -4.04
CA THR A 585 22.34 1.88 -4.28
C THR A 585 22.24 1.37 -5.70
N MET A 586 21.46 0.31 -5.84
CA MET A 586 21.00 -0.20 -7.09
C MET A 586 19.47 -0.18 -7.08
N SER A 587 18.86 0.01 -8.25
CA SER A 587 17.40 0.04 -8.36
C SER A 587 16.94 -0.67 -9.62
N SER A 588 15.82 -1.37 -9.49
CA SER A 588 15.10 -1.99 -10.60
C SER A 588 13.61 -1.66 -10.47
N PRO A 589 13.18 -0.48 -10.95
CA PRO A 589 11.78 -0.10 -10.95
C PRO A 589 10.94 -1.11 -11.74
N VAL A 590 9.78 -1.48 -11.19
CA VAL A 590 8.83 -2.40 -11.81
C VAL A 590 7.42 -1.83 -11.72
N GLY A 591 6.61 -2.09 -12.74
CA GLY A 591 5.19 -1.72 -12.74
C GLY A 591 4.30 -2.80 -12.13
N ILE A 592 3.02 -2.47 -11.93
CA ILE A 592 2.01 -3.39 -11.37
C ILE A 592 1.99 -4.72 -12.15
N GLY A 593 2.10 -5.84 -11.44
CA GLY A 593 2.07 -7.18 -12.03
C GLY A 593 3.37 -7.62 -12.70
N ALA A 594 4.40 -6.76 -12.74
CA ALA A 594 5.68 -7.08 -13.35
C ALA A 594 6.65 -7.72 -12.36
N ILE A 595 7.57 -8.52 -12.92
CA ILE A 595 8.74 -9.08 -12.25
C ILE A 595 9.96 -8.66 -13.06
N SER A 596 11.02 -8.23 -12.39
CA SER A 596 12.35 -8.10 -12.98
C SER A 596 13.37 -8.87 -12.16
N ARG A 597 14.31 -9.52 -12.85
CA ARG A 597 15.49 -10.18 -12.31
C ARG A 597 16.72 -9.39 -12.69
N THR A 598 17.47 -9.02 -11.67
CA THR A 598 18.55 -8.06 -11.78
C THR A 598 19.81 -8.56 -11.11
N ASN A 599 20.95 -8.43 -11.78
CA ASN A 599 22.27 -8.73 -11.27
C ASN A 599 23.09 -7.44 -11.25
N GLY A 600 23.68 -7.14 -10.10
CA GLY A 600 24.74 -6.14 -9.98
C GLY A 600 26.12 -6.78 -9.96
N PHE A 601 27.15 -6.05 -10.32
CA PHE A 601 28.52 -6.46 -10.00
C PHE A 601 29.44 -5.25 -9.90
N ALA A 602 30.44 -5.38 -9.04
CA ALA A 602 31.53 -4.43 -8.88
C ALA A 602 32.84 -5.10 -9.30
N GLU A 603 33.60 -4.39 -10.13
CA GLU A 603 34.90 -4.78 -10.62
C GLU A 603 35.95 -3.76 -10.18
N PHE A 604 37.16 -4.23 -9.91
CA PHE A 604 38.32 -3.40 -9.66
C PHE A 604 39.32 -3.55 -10.81
N THR A 605 39.68 -2.44 -11.44
CA THR A 605 40.73 -2.40 -12.46
C THR A 605 42.02 -1.90 -11.82
N ILE A 606 43.06 -2.73 -11.86
CA ILE A 606 44.40 -2.44 -11.35
C ILE A 606 45.29 -2.06 -12.53
N SER A 607 46.06 -0.99 -12.37
CA SER A 607 46.96 -0.48 -13.41
C SER A 607 48.26 0.04 -12.81
N LEU A 608 49.31 0.12 -13.62
CA LEU A 608 50.59 0.70 -13.24
C LEU A 608 50.91 1.90 -14.16
N PRO A 609 50.65 3.14 -13.71
CA PRO A 609 50.86 4.35 -14.51
C PRO A 609 52.29 4.47 -15.04
N GLY A 610 52.42 4.96 -16.27
CA GLY A 610 53.74 5.20 -16.89
C GLY A 610 54.53 3.93 -17.25
N SER A 611 53.97 2.74 -17.03
CA SER A 611 54.54 1.47 -17.47
C SER A 611 53.91 1.00 -18.78
N ASN A 612 54.64 0.20 -19.55
CA ASN A 612 54.09 -0.53 -20.70
C ASN A 612 53.41 -1.81 -20.19
N THR A 613 52.29 -1.67 -19.48
CA THR A 613 51.41 -2.76 -19.02
C THR A 613 49.97 -2.50 -19.48
N ASN A 614 49.22 -3.57 -19.72
CA ASN A 614 47.77 -3.47 -19.81
C ASN A 614 47.16 -3.52 -18.41
N PRO A 615 46.11 -2.74 -18.09
CA PRO A 615 45.37 -2.90 -16.85
C PRO A 615 44.78 -4.30 -16.71
N VAL A 616 44.61 -4.76 -15.48
CA VAL A 616 43.95 -6.02 -15.15
C VAL A 616 42.70 -5.75 -14.34
N THR A 617 41.58 -6.34 -14.74
CA THR A 617 40.31 -6.20 -14.03
C THR A 617 40.02 -7.49 -13.27
N THR A 618 39.61 -7.36 -12.00
CA THR A 618 39.10 -8.50 -11.23
C THR A 618 37.92 -9.10 -11.95
N LYS A 619 37.81 -10.43 -11.98
CA LYS A 619 36.60 -11.08 -12.51
C LYS A 619 35.35 -10.56 -11.80
N ALA A 620 34.30 -10.18 -12.51
CA ALA A 620 33.03 -9.75 -11.90
C ALA A 620 32.55 -10.78 -10.86
N GLY A 621 32.42 -10.34 -9.61
CA GLY A 621 31.71 -11.14 -8.62
C GLY A 621 30.23 -11.12 -9.00
N VAL A 622 29.73 -12.19 -9.59
CA VAL A 622 28.31 -12.26 -9.99
C VAL A 622 27.46 -12.14 -8.73
N SER A 623 26.74 -11.03 -8.56
CA SER A 623 25.80 -10.85 -7.45
C SER A 623 24.68 -11.89 -7.54
N PRO A 624 24.09 -12.30 -6.40
CA PRO A 624 22.84 -13.02 -6.37
C PRO A 624 21.80 -12.30 -7.22
N VAL A 625 20.96 -13.09 -7.89
CA VAL A 625 19.84 -12.57 -8.68
C VAL A 625 18.85 -11.91 -7.74
N ILE A 626 18.66 -10.60 -7.90
CA ILE A 626 17.65 -9.83 -7.18
C ILE A 626 16.37 -9.85 -7.99
N ARG A 627 15.30 -10.42 -7.43
CA ARG A 627 13.95 -10.31 -8.00
C ARG A 627 13.26 -9.11 -7.39
N CYS A 628 12.92 -8.15 -8.22
CA CYS A 628 12.03 -7.04 -7.88
C CYS A 628 10.67 -7.29 -8.52
N ASP A 629 9.59 -7.08 -7.78
CA ASP A 629 8.24 -7.30 -8.30
C ASP A 629 7.22 -6.35 -7.64
N GLN A 630 6.08 -6.17 -8.31
CA GLN A 630 4.92 -5.48 -7.77
C GLN A 630 3.69 -6.40 -7.89
N ILE A 631 3.81 -7.58 -7.29
CA ILE A 631 2.77 -8.61 -7.26
C ILE A 631 2.28 -8.81 -5.82
N GLY A 632 0.96 -8.75 -5.62
CA GLY A 632 0.29 -8.91 -4.33
C GLY A 632 -0.79 -7.86 -4.04
N ASN A 633 -1.58 -8.06 -2.98
CA ASN A 633 -2.74 -7.22 -2.60
C ASN A 633 -2.41 -5.79 -2.13
N ARG A 634 -1.14 -5.40 -2.17
CA ARG A 634 -0.71 -4.06 -1.81
C ARG A 634 0.14 -3.55 -2.93
N ASN A 635 -0.09 -2.32 -3.35
CA ASN A 635 0.73 -1.56 -4.28
C ASN A 635 2.15 -1.29 -3.71
N THR A 636 2.80 -2.27 -3.09
CA THR A 636 4.14 -2.27 -2.54
C THR A 636 5.03 -3.08 -3.47
N SER A 637 5.75 -2.35 -4.33
CA SER A 637 6.85 -2.92 -5.08
C SER A 637 8.03 -3.21 -4.13
N GLY A 638 8.80 -4.24 -4.41
CA GLY A 638 9.88 -4.66 -3.51
C GLY A 638 10.86 -5.62 -4.16
N CYS A 639 12.04 -5.76 -3.57
CA CYS A 639 13.07 -6.67 -4.05
C CYS A 639 13.44 -7.70 -2.98
N ILE A 640 13.76 -8.92 -3.42
CA ILE A 640 14.34 -9.99 -2.62
C ILE A 640 15.46 -10.68 -3.41
N VAL A 641 16.32 -11.42 -2.73
CA VAL A 641 17.29 -12.33 -3.35
C VAL A 641 16.56 -13.60 -3.78
N ALA A 642 16.44 -13.82 -5.09
CA ALA A 642 15.57 -14.85 -5.65
C ALA A 642 16.03 -16.27 -5.31
N GLY A 643 17.35 -16.50 -5.32
CA GLY A 643 17.95 -17.80 -5.06
C GLY A 643 17.99 -18.21 -3.59
N ALA A 644 17.65 -17.31 -2.66
CA ALA A 644 17.59 -17.62 -1.24
C ALA A 644 16.19 -18.13 -0.89
N GLU A 645 16.04 -19.42 -0.60
CA GLU A 645 14.77 -19.98 -0.15
C GLU A 645 14.48 -19.54 1.30
N PRO A 646 13.31 -18.95 1.60
CA PRO A 646 13.04 -18.42 2.93
C PRO A 646 12.54 -19.52 3.87
N ILE A 647 12.87 -19.40 5.16
CA ILE A 647 12.46 -20.34 6.20
C ILE A 647 11.45 -19.65 7.12
N LEU A 648 10.26 -20.22 7.22
CA LEU A 648 9.24 -19.83 8.20
C LEU A 648 9.52 -20.57 9.52
N ASP A 649 10.29 -19.94 10.40
CA ASP A 649 10.52 -20.53 11.73
C ASP A 649 9.32 -20.29 12.63
N MET A 650 8.58 -21.37 12.96
CA MET A 650 7.45 -21.33 13.89
C MET A 650 7.89 -21.58 15.34
N THR A 651 9.11 -22.11 15.56
CA THR A 651 9.64 -22.41 16.90
C THR A 651 10.00 -21.16 17.69
N THR A 652 10.34 -20.09 16.99
CA THR A 652 10.64 -18.77 17.57
C THR A 652 9.39 -17.91 17.74
N ARG A 653 8.20 -18.46 17.48
CA ARG A 653 6.94 -17.73 17.47
C ARG A 653 6.05 -18.20 18.62
N ASN A 654 5.19 -17.31 19.10
CA ASN A 654 4.24 -17.57 20.19
C ASN A 654 3.03 -18.40 19.72
N VAL A 655 3.32 -19.59 19.15
CA VAL A 655 2.40 -20.61 18.61
C VAL A 655 2.93 -22.04 18.85
N PRO A 656 3.26 -22.42 20.10
CA PRO A 656 3.95 -23.67 20.40
C PRO A 656 3.18 -24.93 19.97
N ALA A 657 1.85 -24.93 20.01
CA ALA A 657 1.07 -26.10 19.59
C ALA A 657 1.13 -26.30 18.06
N LEU A 658 1.18 -25.20 17.30
CA LEU A 658 1.35 -25.23 15.85
C LEU A 658 2.77 -25.65 15.47
N ALA A 659 3.79 -25.10 16.14
CA ALA A 659 5.18 -25.52 15.93
C ALA A 659 5.35 -27.03 16.22
N GLY A 660 4.71 -27.52 17.29
CA GLY A 660 4.57 -28.94 17.62
C GLY A 660 3.95 -29.76 16.51
N HIS A 661 2.78 -29.34 16.02
CA HIS A 661 2.09 -30.00 14.90
C HIS A 661 3.00 -30.13 13.67
N ILE A 662 3.66 -29.04 13.27
CA ILE A 662 4.56 -29.02 12.12
C ILE A 662 5.74 -29.98 12.36
N GLY A 663 6.32 -29.98 13.57
CA GLY A 663 7.39 -30.91 13.95
C GLY A 663 6.96 -32.37 13.82
N TYR A 664 5.78 -32.72 14.34
CA TYR A 664 5.21 -34.07 14.20
C TYR A 664 4.93 -34.45 12.73
N ALA A 665 4.43 -33.50 11.94
CA ALA A 665 4.20 -33.67 10.51
C ALA A 665 5.50 -33.99 9.77
N GLN A 666 6.53 -33.19 9.98
CA GLN A 666 7.85 -33.37 9.38
C GLN A 666 8.51 -34.67 9.84
N ALA A 667 8.46 -34.99 11.13
CA ALA A 667 8.98 -36.25 11.68
C ALA A 667 8.27 -37.48 11.10
N SER A 668 6.99 -37.35 10.73
CA SER A 668 6.24 -38.42 10.06
C SER A 668 6.56 -38.56 8.57
N GLY A 669 7.44 -37.71 8.01
CA GLY A 669 7.88 -37.77 6.61
C GLY A 669 7.19 -36.77 5.66
N LEU A 670 6.39 -35.82 6.17
CA LEU A 670 5.81 -34.78 5.33
C LEU A 670 6.85 -33.69 4.97
N PRO A 671 6.72 -33.04 3.79
CA PRO A 671 7.71 -32.10 3.29
C PRO A 671 7.72 -30.78 4.07
N GLY A 672 8.69 -29.92 3.76
CA GLY A 672 8.80 -28.53 4.23
C GLY A 672 9.81 -28.30 5.34
N ALA A 673 10.42 -29.35 5.90
CA ALA A 673 11.51 -29.19 6.86
C ALA A 673 12.77 -28.59 6.17
N PRO A 674 13.58 -27.75 6.84
CA PRO A 674 14.77 -27.12 6.24
C PRO A 674 15.81 -28.08 5.66
N ASN A 675 15.78 -29.35 6.04
CA ASN A 675 16.66 -30.42 5.56
C ASN A 675 15.94 -31.43 4.64
N GLY A 676 14.73 -31.12 4.17
CA GLY A 676 13.92 -31.98 3.33
C GLY A 676 13.46 -31.28 2.05
N THR A 677 12.42 -31.82 1.42
CA THR A 677 11.80 -31.21 0.22
C THR A 677 11.04 -29.94 0.60
N PRO A 678 11.19 -28.80 -0.11
CA PRO A 678 10.47 -27.58 0.19
C PRO A 678 8.96 -27.69 -0.04
N LEU A 679 8.21 -26.76 0.57
CA LEU A 679 6.84 -26.48 0.17
C LEU A 679 6.84 -25.50 -0.99
N THR A 680 5.82 -25.57 -1.85
CA THR A 680 5.62 -24.63 -2.96
C THR A 680 4.34 -23.84 -2.73
N ARG A 681 4.42 -22.51 -2.70
CA ARG A 681 3.24 -21.66 -2.51
C ARG A 681 2.28 -21.80 -3.69
N THR A 682 0.98 -21.85 -3.40
CA THR A 682 -0.08 -21.64 -4.38
C THR A 682 -0.96 -20.45 -3.99
N THR A 683 -1.39 -19.66 -4.97
CA THR A 683 -2.42 -18.61 -4.84
C THR A 683 -3.71 -18.97 -5.57
N ASN A 684 -3.85 -20.21 -6.05
CA ASN A 684 -5.06 -20.66 -6.73
C ASN A 684 -6.16 -20.98 -5.71
N ASP A 685 -7.18 -20.11 -5.63
CA ASP A 685 -8.28 -20.25 -4.68
C ASP A 685 -9.02 -21.59 -4.76
N ALA A 686 -9.19 -22.15 -5.97
CA ALA A 686 -9.86 -23.43 -6.14
C ALA A 686 -9.03 -24.58 -5.53
N GLN A 687 -7.71 -24.53 -5.70
CA GLN A 687 -6.78 -25.50 -5.10
C GLN A 687 -6.72 -25.34 -3.59
N ILE A 688 -6.62 -24.11 -3.08
CA ILE A 688 -6.62 -23.80 -1.64
C ILE A 688 -7.91 -24.31 -0.99
N GLN A 689 -9.07 -24.07 -1.63
CA GLN A 689 -10.34 -24.54 -1.11
C GLN A 689 -10.44 -26.07 -1.15
N ASN A 690 -9.92 -26.71 -2.21
CA ASN A 690 -9.84 -28.16 -2.27
C ASN A 690 -8.98 -28.72 -1.14
N ASN A 691 -7.80 -28.12 -0.89
CA ASN A 691 -6.91 -28.50 0.21
C ASN A 691 -7.64 -28.46 1.56
N ARG A 692 -8.36 -27.38 1.87
CA ARG A 692 -9.17 -27.24 3.10
C ARG A 692 -10.30 -28.27 3.18
N ASN A 693 -10.94 -28.55 2.05
CA ASN A 693 -12.10 -29.44 1.95
C ASN A 693 -11.77 -30.91 2.25
N ILE A 694 -10.52 -31.30 2.06
CA ILE A 694 -10.07 -32.69 2.24
C ILE A 694 -9.25 -32.92 3.52
N SER A 695 -8.99 -31.84 4.25
CA SER A 695 -8.36 -31.82 5.57
C SER A 695 -9.38 -31.42 6.66
N CYS A 696 -9.25 -30.23 7.23
CA CYS A 696 -9.96 -29.76 8.40
C CYS A 696 -11.46 -29.54 8.22
N ASN A 697 -11.96 -29.33 7.00
CA ASN A 697 -13.41 -29.27 6.77
C ASN A 697 -14.08 -30.64 6.89
N ARG A 698 -13.33 -31.74 6.84
CA ARG A 698 -13.88 -33.09 7.08
C ARG A 698 -14.05 -33.39 8.57
N VAL A 699 -13.33 -32.68 9.45
CA VAL A 699 -13.40 -32.91 10.91
C VAL A 699 -14.82 -32.55 11.40
N PRO A 700 -15.58 -33.50 11.98
CA PRO A 700 -16.95 -33.28 12.41
C PRO A 700 -17.12 -32.11 13.37
N ARG A 701 -18.30 -31.50 13.34
CA ARG A 701 -18.72 -30.44 14.28
C ARG A 701 -19.74 -31.01 15.28
N PRO A 702 -19.80 -30.48 16.53
CA PRO A 702 -18.97 -29.42 17.08
C PRO A 702 -17.56 -29.90 17.43
N ARG A 703 -16.56 -29.03 17.21
CA ARG A 703 -15.18 -29.28 17.66
C ARG A 703 -15.09 -29.06 19.18
N PRO A 704 -14.12 -29.67 19.89
CA PRO A 704 -13.87 -29.39 21.30
C PRO A 704 -13.74 -27.88 21.56
N ALA A 705 -14.25 -27.43 22.70
CA ALA A 705 -14.25 -26.02 23.07
C ALA A 705 -12.83 -25.43 23.03
N GLY A 706 -12.69 -24.26 22.39
CA GLY A 706 -11.40 -23.59 22.25
C GLY A 706 -10.42 -24.24 21.27
N GLN A 707 -10.78 -25.35 20.61
CA GLN A 707 -9.91 -26.02 19.65
C GLN A 707 -10.34 -25.79 18.20
N GLN A 708 -9.36 -25.68 17.32
CA GLN A 708 -9.52 -25.65 15.87
C GLN A 708 -8.66 -26.75 15.23
N CYS A 709 -9.09 -27.20 14.06
CA CYS A 709 -8.26 -28.07 13.25
C CYS A 709 -7.29 -27.20 12.45
N ASP A 710 -6.02 -27.54 12.54
CA ASP A 710 -4.96 -27.09 11.64
C ASP A 710 -4.52 -28.23 10.71
N GLU A 711 -3.97 -27.86 9.57
CA GLU A 711 -3.52 -28.77 8.52
C GLU A 711 -2.07 -28.49 8.11
N TYR A 712 -1.30 -29.56 7.90
CA TYR A 712 0.04 -29.47 7.35
C TYR A 712 0.28 -30.56 6.29
N PRO A 713 0.90 -30.26 5.13
CA PRO A 713 1.32 -28.94 4.67
C PRO A 713 0.16 -27.94 4.52
N PHE A 714 0.45 -26.63 4.57
CA PHE A 714 -0.57 -25.59 4.61
C PHE A 714 -1.49 -25.64 3.37
N ALA A 715 -2.76 -25.27 3.53
CA ALA A 715 -3.69 -25.18 2.38
C ALA A 715 -3.22 -24.24 1.25
N SER A 716 -2.37 -23.26 1.57
CA SER A 716 -1.76 -22.34 0.59
C SER A 716 -0.51 -22.91 -0.10
N THR A 717 -0.37 -24.24 -0.16
CA THR A 717 0.74 -24.93 -0.83
C THR A 717 0.27 -26.00 -1.81
N ASN A 718 1.13 -26.34 -2.77
CA ASN A 718 0.90 -27.46 -3.70
C ASN A 718 0.84 -28.81 -2.97
N GLN A 719 1.56 -28.94 -1.86
CA GLN A 719 1.63 -30.13 -1.04
C GLN A 719 0.52 -30.21 0.02
N GLY A 720 -0.41 -29.24 0.07
CA GLY A 720 -1.55 -29.28 0.97
C GLY A 720 -2.52 -30.44 0.66
N GLY A 721 -3.70 -30.44 1.28
CA GLY A 721 -4.71 -31.51 1.19
C GLY A 721 -4.85 -32.26 -0.14
N GLY A 722 -4.69 -31.56 -1.27
CA GLY A 722 -4.94 -32.04 -2.63
C GLY A 722 -3.88 -32.96 -3.22
N ALA A 723 -2.77 -33.20 -2.54
CA ALA A 723 -1.62 -33.92 -3.09
C ALA A 723 -1.75 -35.47 -3.17
N ASN A 724 -2.95 -36.05 -2.99
CA ASN A 724 -3.22 -37.50 -3.00
C ASN A 724 -2.38 -38.31 -1.98
N GLY A 725 -2.94 -38.56 -0.78
CA GLY A 725 -2.33 -39.47 0.20
C GLY A 725 -3.18 -39.59 1.47
N PRO A 726 -2.91 -40.59 2.33
CA PRO A 726 -3.67 -40.78 3.56
C PRO A 726 -3.38 -39.66 4.58
N ALA A 727 -4.42 -39.26 5.33
CA ALA A 727 -4.28 -38.28 6.40
C ALA A 727 -3.70 -38.93 7.67
N ARG A 728 -2.90 -38.17 8.42
CA ARG A 728 -2.40 -38.55 9.76
C ARG A 728 -2.83 -37.58 10.86
N THR A 729 -2.78 -38.07 12.09
CA THR A 729 -2.89 -37.28 13.33
C THR A 729 -2.05 -37.93 14.43
N TYR A 730 -1.88 -37.27 15.58
CA TYR A 730 -0.91 -37.69 16.60
C TYR A 730 -1.56 -37.98 17.95
N GLN A 731 -1.39 -39.23 18.41
CA GLN A 731 -1.95 -39.71 19.68
C GLN A 731 -1.36 -38.95 20.86
N GLY A 732 -2.21 -38.47 21.78
CA GLY A 732 -1.77 -37.81 23.00
C GLY A 732 -1.23 -36.38 22.81
N ALA A 733 -1.06 -35.93 21.57
CA ALA A 733 -0.65 -34.56 21.25
C ALA A 733 -1.81 -33.73 20.66
N CYS A 734 -2.43 -34.20 19.57
CA CYS A 734 -3.49 -33.42 18.89
C CYS A 734 -4.41 -34.22 17.96
N ALA A 735 -4.88 -35.38 18.43
CA ALA A 735 -5.79 -36.24 17.69
C ALA A 735 -7.10 -35.53 17.27
N THR A 736 -7.58 -35.80 16.04
CA THR A 736 -8.81 -35.19 15.49
C THR A 736 -10.11 -35.92 15.84
N GLY A 737 -10.03 -37.10 16.48
CA GLY A 737 -11.20 -37.94 16.77
C GLY A 737 -11.87 -38.57 15.54
N MET A 738 -11.21 -38.52 14.38
CA MET A 738 -11.68 -39.12 13.14
C MET A 738 -11.58 -40.66 13.16
N PRO A 739 -12.46 -41.39 12.43
CA PRO A 739 -12.35 -42.85 12.32
C PRO A 739 -11.06 -43.25 11.59
N SER A 740 -10.50 -44.41 11.97
CA SER A 740 -9.24 -44.94 11.42
C SER A 740 -9.29 -45.24 9.92
N SER A 741 -10.48 -45.35 9.33
CA SER A 741 -10.68 -45.45 7.88
C SER A 741 -10.36 -44.17 7.12
N TRP A 742 -10.25 -43.02 7.81
CA TRP A 742 -9.96 -41.71 7.24
C TRP A 742 -8.61 -41.16 7.67
N VAL A 743 -8.22 -41.38 8.93
CA VAL A 743 -7.01 -40.80 9.52
C VAL A 743 -6.23 -41.88 10.25
N VAL A 744 -4.95 -42.00 9.89
CA VAL A 744 -4.00 -42.84 10.61
C VAL A 744 -3.52 -42.08 11.84
N THR A 745 -3.73 -42.67 13.02
CA THR A 745 -3.24 -42.09 14.28
C THR A 745 -1.85 -42.65 14.55
N LEU A 746 -0.83 -41.79 14.53
CA LEU A 746 0.55 -42.15 14.83
C LEU A 746 0.86 -41.90 16.32
N PRO A 747 1.69 -42.75 16.96
CA PRO A 747 2.12 -42.54 18.33
C PRO A 747 3.06 -41.34 18.46
N VAL A 748 3.21 -40.80 19.67
CA VAL A 748 4.26 -39.84 20.02
C VAL A 748 5.18 -40.52 21.04
N PRO A 749 6.52 -40.61 20.81
CA PRO A 749 7.29 -39.99 19.72
C PRO A 749 6.95 -40.55 18.33
N VAL A 750 6.97 -39.66 17.34
CA VAL A 750 6.50 -39.95 15.98
C VAL A 750 7.48 -40.84 15.25
N THR A 751 6.97 -41.93 14.68
CA THR A 751 7.72 -42.81 13.76
C THR A 751 7.55 -42.33 12.32
N PHE A 752 8.63 -42.34 11.54
CA PHE A 752 8.59 -42.02 10.11
C PHE A 752 7.55 -42.87 9.37
N TRP A 753 6.71 -42.23 8.55
CA TRP A 753 5.65 -42.89 7.80
C TRP A 753 5.76 -42.53 6.32
N ASN A 754 6.28 -43.47 5.54
CA ASN A 754 6.59 -43.30 4.11
C ASN A 754 5.34 -43.26 3.21
N ALA A 755 4.51 -42.23 3.40
CA ALA A 755 3.34 -41.96 2.60
C ALA A 755 3.22 -40.45 2.40
N GLU A 756 2.89 -40.03 1.18
CA GLU A 756 2.44 -38.67 0.89
C GLU A 756 1.09 -38.38 1.59
N GLY A 757 0.65 -37.13 1.60
CA GLY A 757 -0.65 -36.75 2.17
C GLY A 757 -0.56 -35.58 3.14
N ILE A 758 -1.41 -35.59 4.16
CA ILE A 758 -1.56 -34.48 5.10
C ILE A 758 -1.53 -34.95 6.54
N SER A 759 -1.24 -34.01 7.42
CA SER A 759 -1.48 -34.09 8.84
C SER A 759 -2.59 -33.14 9.25
N MET A 760 -3.41 -33.60 10.18
CA MET A 760 -4.48 -32.82 10.78
C MET A 760 -4.36 -32.89 12.29
N CYS A 761 -4.51 -31.75 12.94
CA CYS A 761 -4.21 -31.61 14.35
C CYS A 761 -5.24 -30.70 15.00
N MET A 762 -5.88 -31.19 16.05
CA MET A 762 -6.75 -30.36 16.88
C MET A 762 -5.91 -29.63 17.92
N MET A 763 -5.91 -28.31 17.85
CA MET A 763 -5.05 -27.44 18.65
C MET A 763 -5.80 -26.20 19.14
N PRO A 764 -5.25 -25.43 20.09
CA PRO A 764 -5.86 -24.18 20.53
C PRO A 764 -6.14 -23.25 19.35
N GLY A 765 -7.36 -22.71 19.26
CA GLY A 765 -7.75 -21.83 18.16
C GLY A 765 -6.85 -20.60 18.04
N ARG A 766 -6.36 -20.09 19.17
CA ARG A 766 -5.37 -18.99 19.23
C ARG A 766 -4.12 -19.30 18.39
N ASP A 767 -3.53 -20.49 18.56
CA ASP A 767 -2.30 -20.89 17.86
C ASP A 767 -2.54 -21.06 16.36
N ASN A 768 -3.66 -21.71 15.99
CA ASN A 768 -4.04 -21.91 14.58
C ASN A 768 -4.23 -20.57 13.85
N MET A 769 -4.98 -19.64 14.45
CA MET A 769 -5.26 -18.33 13.84
C MET A 769 -4.01 -17.45 13.74
N ARG A 770 -3.17 -17.45 14.77
CA ARG A 770 -1.86 -16.78 14.76
C ARG A 770 -0.96 -17.36 13.68
N GLY A 771 -0.91 -18.68 13.57
CA GLY A 771 -0.20 -19.40 12.51
C GLY A 771 -0.57 -18.93 11.13
N GLY A 772 -1.86 -18.86 10.83
CA GLY A 772 -2.35 -18.32 9.55
C GLY A 772 -1.88 -16.89 9.27
N GLY A 773 -1.91 -16.02 10.28
CA GLY A 773 -1.41 -14.65 10.17
C GLY A 773 0.11 -14.56 9.94
N ILE A 774 0.89 -15.35 10.68
CA ILE A 774 2.35 -15.45 10.56
C ILE A 774 2.73 -15.93 9.15
N THR A 775 2.07 -16.97 8.65
CA THR A 775 2.29 -17.49 7.28
C THR A 775 1.94 -16.46 6.22
N GLY A 776 0.82 -15.73 6.39
CA GLY A 776 0.45 -14.65 5.46
C GLY A 776 1.49 -13.54 5.39
N TRP A 777 2.02 -13.12 6.54
CA TRP A 777 3.08 -12.12 6.62
C TRP A 777 4.42 -12.61 6.10
N PHE A 778 4.76 -13.85 6.37
CA PHE A 778 5.94 -14.51 5.81
C PHE A 778 5.94 -14.40 4.29
N TYR A 779 4.80 -14.70 3.64
CA TYR A 779 4.68 -14.55 2.19
C TYR A 779 4.89 -13.12 1.70
N VAL A 780 4.43 -12.11 2.44
CA VAL A 780 4.61 -10.70 2.07
C VAL A 780 6.04 -10.23 2.31
N LYS A 781 6.57 -10.38 3.54
CA LYS A 781 7.91 -9.88 3.94
C LYS A 781 9.04 -10.62 3.22
N ASN A 782 8.83 -11.85 2.77
CA ASN A 782 9.79 -12.61 1.95
C ASN A 782 9.42 -12.62 0.46
N ARG A 783 8.35 -11.90 0.08
CA ARG A 783 7.78 -11.86 -1.28
C ARG A 783 7.66 -13.25 -1.92
N VAL A 784 7.25 -14.27 -1.17
CA VAL A 784 7.06 -15.65 -1.70
C VAL A 784 5.91 -15.61 -2.69
N LEU A 785 6.12 -15.73 -4.00
CA LEU A 785 5.05 -15.67 -5.00
C LEU A 785 4.43 -17.05 -5.28
N ASP A 786 3.38 -17.09 -6.10
CA ASP A 786 2.85 -18.36 -6.62
C ASP A 786 3.97 -19.14 -7.32
N GLY A 787 4.13 -20.43 -6.97
CA GLY A 787 5.21 -21.27 -7.48
C GLY A 787 6.55 -21.13 -6.77
N ASP A 788 6.75 -20.14 -5.88
CA ASP A 788 7.97 -20.05 -5.08
C ASP A 788 8.03 -21.17 -4.04
N THR A 789 9.23 -21.68 -3.82
CA THR A 789 9.56 -22.63 -2.75
C THR A 789 9.89 -21.93 -1.44
N PHE A 790 9.59 -22.60 -0.32
CA PHE A 790 9.96 -22.17 1.04
C PHE A 790 9.96 -23.35 2.02
N TYR A 791 10.62 -23.16 3.16
CA TYR A 791 10.62 -24.11 4.28
C TYR A 791 9.84 -23.59 5.47
N VAL A 792 9.51 -24.50 6.36
CA VAL A 792 8.90 -24.23 7.66
C VAL A 792 9.68 -25.00 8.71
N LYS A 793 10.05 -24.36 9.81
CA LYS A 793 10.70 -25.05 10.92
C LYS A 793 9.68 -25.28 12.05
N GLY A 794 9.33 -26.54 12.26
CA GLY A 794 8.59 -27.02 13.42
C GLY A 794 9.51 -27.36 14.60
N SER A 795 8.91 -27.64 15.75
CA SER A 795 9.62 -27.92 17.02
C SER A 795 10.14 -29.34 17.14
#